data_AF-A0A1U6IA67-F1
#
_entry.id   AF-A0A1U6IA67-F1
#
_cell.length_a   1.000
_cell.length_b   1.000
_cell.length_c   1.000
_cell.angle_alpha   90.00
_cell.angle_beta   90.00
_cell.angle_gamma   90.00
#
_symmetry.space_group_name_H-M   'P 1'
#
loop_
_entity.id
_entity.type
_entity.pdbx_description
1 polymer ?
#
loop_
_entity_poly.entity_id
_entity_poly.type
_entity_poly.pdbx_seq_one_letter_code
_entity_poly.pdbx_strand_id
1 'polypeptide(L)'
;MRWRGGTIAALAATLMLAACGGDDGGSSGGSSGGGSSSGGGSSGGGSSGGGTTLEDYVAPAQLSLSSANVGKIVAQAAAQANQSGHPSVIAVVDRVGNVLAVFRMAGAPANAKIPDAPNGDNIDIQGLSVPAEAAAIAKAVTGAYLSSAGNAFTSRTASMIVQEHFPPAPSTVGLESGPLFGVQFSQLPCSDFASRFKASGTDALIGPKRSPLGLSADPGGFPLYINGVLVGGIGVSGDGVYGLDDNVLDTDTDFEEQIALAGTVGFEAPEAIRANRIYVDGTQLRYSDATYSGLFDVAGATYAQTAPALGSLVAVKGYFETAALRAGTAYGSEASGIRASTTSEFSDRDAFVLTNGSGANRYPIRAGTDGADIAQPITAQEATAILEEAFKVMSRARAQIRQPLDSRAQVSISLVDTRGEVLGIVRSPDAPIFGTDVSLQKARTATFFSGAQAGAQLLGDPSSDVQAFVGKVRTFLNDQSALTGTFAFADRSGGNLSRPYFPDGEVGNPNGPLSRPIAQWSPFSTGLQSALVLTNLAQHLQYVTGASATDTQQRCTFLPDVATNQNRLQNGIQIFPGSVPVYRGNVLVGGIGVSGDGIDQDDMISFLGNHNAGVRLGTTGNAPAAIRADRIVVNVNGAMVRLRFVNCPFAPFLDSSEQNVCEGL
;
A
#
# COMPACT_ATOMS: atom_id res chain seq x y z
N MET A 1 -4.55 3.49 -65.20
CA MET A 1 -3.95 2.72 -66.32
C MET A 1 -3.70 1.30 -65.78
N ARG A 2 -4.31 0.25 -66.39
CA ARG A 2 -4.16 -1.23 -66.18
C ARG A 2 -3.48 -1.74 -64.87
N TRP A 3 -4.20 -2.38 -63.92
CA TRP A 3 -4.54 -3.84 -63.82
C TRP A 3 -3.33 -4.75 -63.50
N ARG A 4 -3.30 -5.78 -62.59
CA ARG A 4 -4.21 -6.53 -61.67
C ARG A 4 -3.34 -7.24 -60.57
N GLY A 5 -3.80 -7.87 -59.47
CA GLY A 5 -5.12 -7.96 -58.81
C GLY A 5 -5.54 -9.36 -58.24
N GLY A 6 -5.42 -9.62 -56.92
CA GLY A 6 -5.97 -10.79 -56.16
C GLY A 6 -4.98 -11.50 -55.18
N THR A 7 -5.35 -12.27 -54.14
CA THR A 7 -6.65 -12.54 -53.44
C THR A 7 -6.46 -13.41 -52.17
N ILE A 8 -7.06 -13.01 -51.02
CA ILE A 8 -7.75 -13.83 -49.96
C ILE A 8 -6.97 -14.88 -49.08
N ALA A 9 -7.45 -15.00 -47.82
CA ALA A 9 -7.26 -16.01 -46.75
C ALA A 9 -6.10 -15.77 -45.74
N ALA A 10 -6.18 -15.86 -44.40
CA ALA A 10 -7.14 -16.30 -43.35
C ALA A 10 -6.58 -17.47 -42.48
N LEU A 11 -6.84 -17.41 -41.16
CA LEU A 11 -6.43 -18.34 -40.06
C LEU A 11 -4.91 -18.31 -39.73
N ALA A 12 -4.43 -18.14 -38.48
CA ALA A 12 -4.71 -18.73 -37.15
C ALA A 12 -3.80 -19.94 -36.81
N ALA A 13 -3.71 -20.30 -35.51
CA ALA A 13 -2.80 -21.26 -34.84
C ALA A 13 -1.46 -20.64 -34.36
N THR A 14 -1.30 -20.28 -33.08
CA THR A 14 -0.90 -21.12 -31.92
C THR A 14 0.49 -21.73 -32.02
N LEU A 15 1.42 -21.26 -31.17
CA LEU A 15 2.63 -21.99 -30.77
C LEU A 15 2.54 -22.34 -29.28
N MET A 16 2.41 -23.63 -28.98
CA MET A 16 2.58 -24.22 -27.64
C MET A 16 4.04 -24.65 -27.46
N LEU A 17 4.47 -24.75 -26.20
CA LEU A 17 5.81 -25.13 -25.80
C LEU A 17 6.18 -26.56 -26.25
N ALA A 18 7.47 -26.76 -26.52
CA ALA A 18 8.15 -28.01 -26.17
C ALA A 18 9.63 -27.72 -25.84
N ALA A 19 10.05 -28.09 -24.64
CA ALA A 19 11.46 -28.10 -24.23
C ALA A 19 12.09 -29.49 -24.43
N CYS A 20 13.40 -29.56 -24.18
CA CYS A 20 14.24 -30.73 -23.85
C CYS A 20 15.29 -31.15 -24.89
N GLY A 21 16.57 -30.96 -24.51
CA GLY A 21 17.57 -32.04 -24.43
C GLY A 21 18.27 -32.50 -25.73
N GLY A 22 19.61 -32.64 -25.64
CA GLY A 22 20.41 -33.31 -26.66
C GLY A 22 21.90 -32.99 -26.57
N ASP A 23 22.67 -33.82 -25.86
CA ASP A 23 24.14 -33.83 -25.88
C ASP A 23 24.69 -34.40 -27.20
N ASP A 24 25.91 -34.01 -27.60
CA ASP A 24 27.08 -34.94 -27.77
C ASP A 24 28.24 -34.36 -28.63
N GLY A 25 29.48 -34.50 -28.13
CA GLY A 25 30.76 -34.66 -28.87
C GLY A 25 31.29 -33.54 -29.82
N GLY A 26 32.57 -33.14 -29.80
CA GLY A 26 33.70 -33.50 -28.93
C GLY A 26 35.07 -33.05 -29.47
N SER A 27 36.10 -33.03 -28.60
CA SER A 27 37.57 -32.97 -28.87
C SER A 27 38.13 -31.78 -29.69
N SER A 28 39.05 -30.95 -29.20
CA SER A 28 40.36 -31.30 -28.61
C SER A 28 41.19 -30.05 -28.28
N GLY A 29 42.20 -30.16 -27.41
CA GLY A 29 43.20 -29.09 -27.17
C GLY A 29 43.52 -28.87 -25.69
N GLY A 30 44.49 -29.60 -25.15
CA GLY A 30 44.88 -29.49 -23.74
C GLY A 30 46.12 -28.62 -23.50
N SER A 31 46.20 -27.99 -22.33
CA SER A 31 47.46 -27.66 -21.63
C SER A 31 47.19 -27.45 -20.14
N SER A 32 48.19 -27.79 -19.32
CA SER A 32 48.02 -28.09 -17.89
C SER A 32 48.66 -27.06 -16.96
N GLY A 33 47.99 -26.79 -15.84
CA GLY A 33 48.52 -26.11 -14.66
C GLY A 33 47.38 -25.48 -13.84
N GLY A 34 47.24 -25.67 -12.52
CA GLY A 34 48.11 -26.36 -11.58
C GLY A 34 48.22 -25.55 -10.28
N GLY A 35 47.17 -25.58 -9.44
CA GLY A 35 47.13 -24.81 -8.19
C GLY A 35 46.02 -25.28 -7.23
N SER A 36 46.42 -25.86 -6.10
CA SER A 36 45.56 -26.19 -4.95
C SER A 36 45.29 -24.92 -4.11
N SER A 37 44.44 -24.87 -3.06
CA SER A 37 43.84 -25.91 -2.20
C SER A 37 42.66 -25.35 -1.36
N SER A 38 41.85 -26.27 -0.80
CA SER A 38 41.05 -26.16 0.46
C SER A 38 40.00 -25.04 0.61
N GLY A 39 38.76 -25.27 1.06
CA GLY A 39 38.13 -26.49 1.60
C GLY A 39 37.63 -26.28 3.03
N GLY A 40 36.32 -26.43 3.27
CA GLY A 40 35.72 -26.15 4.59
C GLY A 40 34.19 -26.23 4.64
N GLY A 41 33.60 -27.33 4.15
CA GLY A 41 32.19 -27.63 4.38
C GLY A 41 32.00 -28.43 5.67
N SER A 42 30.93 -28.17 6.42
CA SER A 42 30.49 -29.04 7.53
C SER A 42 28.98 -29.19 7.50
N SER A 43 28.52 -30.44 7.50
CA SER A 43 27.11 -30.84 7.44
C SER A 43 26.82 -31.90 8.51
N GLY A 44 25.59 -31.93 8.99
CA GLY A 44 25.09 -32.89 10.00
C GLY A 44 24.44 -32.17 11.19
N GLY A 45 23.34 -32.66 11.75
CA GLY A 45 22.51 -33.81 11.38
C GLY A 45 21.31 -33.88 12.33
N GLY A 46 20.14 -34.27 11.84
CA GLY A 46 18.89 -34.14 12.60
C GLY A 46 18.65 -35.23 13.65
N SER A 47 17.70 -34.97 14.55
CA SER A 47 16.98 -36.00 15.31
C SER A 47 15.53 -35.54 15.55
N SER A 48 14.60 -36.49 15.52
CA SER A 48 13.15 -36.30 15.48
C SER A 48 12.47 -36.52 16.84
N GLY A 49 11.35 -35.85 17.11
CA GLY A 49 10.33 -36.38 18.02
C GLY A 49 9.63 -35.36 18.92
N GLY A 50 8.54 -34.76 18.44
CA GLY A 50 7.65 -33.89 19.22
C GLY A 50 6.97 -32.87 18.31
N GLY A 51 5.64 -32.87 18.27
CA GLY A 51 4.88 -32.04 17.32
C GLY A 51 4.95 -30.55 17.62
N THR A 52 5.95 -29.87 17.08
CA THR A 52 5.94 -28.43 16.85
C THR A 52 5.61 -28.19 15.39
N THR A 53 4.56 -27.41 15.09
CA THR A 53 4.43 -26.78 13.77
C THR A 53 5.73 -26.04 13.47
N LEU A 54 6.35 -26.34 12.33
CA LEU A 54 7.42 -25.48 11.83
C LEU A 54 6.79 -24.12 11.56
N GLU A 55 7.39 -23.05 12.09
CA GLU A 55 7.00 -21.67 11.77
C GLU A 55 7.13 -21.49 10.24
N ASP A 56 6.01 -21.17 9.58
CA ASP A 56 5.92 -20.94 8.13
C ASP A 56 6.65 -19.64 7.74
N TYR A 57 6.79 -18.72 8.71
CA TYR A 57 7.37 -17.40 8.54
C TYR A 57 8.56 -17.13 9.48
N VAL A 58 9.61 -16.53 8.93
CA VAL A 58 10.72 -15.99 9.74
C VAL A 58 10.39 -14.56 10.17
N ALA A 59 10.33 -14.32 11.47
CA ALA A 59 10.16 -12.97 12.02
C ALA A 59 11.39 -12.08 11.72
N PRO A 60 11.20 -10.81 11.29
CA PRO A 60 12.31 -9.87 11.15
C PRO A 60 13.06 -9.68 12.48
N ALA A 61 14.39 -9.66 12.44
CA ALA A 61 15.20 -9.41 13.63
C ALA A 61 14.94 -8.00 14.19
N GLN A 62 14.93 -7.88 15.52
CA GLN A 62 14.62 -6.64 16.23
C GLN A 62 15.82 -5.65 16.19
N LEU A 63 16.05 -5.02 15.04
CA LEU A 63 17.03 -3.95 14.85
C LEU A 63 16.36 -2.57 14.75
N SER A 64 17.08 -1.52 15.12
CA SER A 64 16.62 -0.13 14.98
C SER A 64 17.76 0.86 14.69
N LEU A 65 17.38 2.07 14.26
CA LEU A 65 18.32 3.17 14.06
C LEU A 65 18.74 3.77 15.41
N SER A 66 20.04 3.82 15.70
CA SER A 66 20.56 4.64 16.80
C SER A 66 20.49 6.13 16.46
N SER A 67 20.51 7.02 17.45
CA SER A 67 20.59 8.48 17.19
C SER A 67 21.85 8.88 16.40
N ALA A 68 22.94 8.13 16.55
CA ALA A 68 24.15 8.30 15.75
C ALA A 68 23.94 7.86 14.28
N ASN A 69 23.18 6.78 14.04
CA ASN A 69 22.81 6.37 12.69
C ASN A 69 21.97 7.46 12.01
N VAL A 70 20.95 7.98 12.70
CA VAL A 70 20.08 9.06 12.19
C VAL A 70 20.90 10.32 11.89
N GLY A 71 21.82 10.69 12.78
CA GLY A 71 22.76 11.80 12.53
C GLY A 71 23.64 11.59 11.29
N LYS A 72 24.13 10.36 11.07
CA LYS A 72 24.94 10.00 9.90
C LYS A 72 24.11 10.10 8.60
N ILE A 73 22.91 9.51 8.58
CA ILE A 73 21.97 9.56 7.44
C ILE A 73 21.68 11.01 7.02
N VAL A 74 21.34 11.87 7.99
CA VAL A 74 21.13 13.31 7.75
C VAL A 74 22.39 14.00 7.23
N ALA A 75 23.56 13.67 7.80
CA ALA A 75 24.83 14.28 7.38
C ALA A 75 25.23 13.90 5.95
N GLN A 76 25.02 12.65 5.54
CA GLN A 76 25.34 12.16 4.20
C GLN A 76 24.45 12.81 3.15
N ALA A 77 23.13 12.86 3.38
CA ALA A 77 22.20 13.56 2.52
C ALA A 77 22.54 15.07 2.43
N ALA A 78 22.75 15.75 3.56
CA ALA A 78 23.11 17.17 3.57
C ALA A 78 24.46 17.46 2.89
N ALA A 79 25.41 16.52 2.94
CA ALA A 79 26.69 16.63 2.24
C ALA A 79 26.54 16.49 0.71
N GLN A 80 25.68 15.58 0.22
CA GLN A 80 25.33 15.49 -1.20
C GLN A 80 24.64 16.78 -1.66
N ALA A 81 23.63 17.23 -0.93
CA ALA A 81 22.84 18.43 -1.20
C ALA A 81 23.71 19.70 -1.27
N ASN A 82 24.65 19.86 -0.34
CA ASN A 82 25.57 20.99 -0.33
C ASN A 82 26.58 20.94 -1.50
N GLN A 83 27.07 19.76 -1.87
CA GLN A 83 28.01 19.62 -2.99
C GLN A 83 27.34 19.76 -4.36
N SER A 84 26.08 19.35 -4.49
CA SER A 84 25.29 19.55 -5.72
C SER A 84 24.73 20.97 -5.84
N GLY A 85 24.67 21.74 -4.75
CA GLY A 85 24.12 23.10 -4.71
C GLY A 85 22.61 23.19 -4.50
N HIS A 86 21.97 22.10 -4.06
CA HIS A 86 20.52 21.98 -3.89
C HIS A 86 20.16 21.81 -2.40
N PRO A 87 20.10 22.89 -1.60
CA PRO A 87 19.75 22.79 -0.17
C PRO A 87 18.33 22.26 -0.01
N SER A 88 18.16 21.23 0.84
CA SER A 88 16.89 20.51 1.00
C SER A 88 16.46 20.37 2.46
N VAL A 89 15.21 19.97 2.66
CA VAL A 89 14.68 19.39 3.89
C VAL A 89 14.88 17.87 3.83
N ILE A 90 15.39 17.29 4.92
CA ILE A 90 15.70 15.86 5.03
C ILE A 90 14.96 15.31 6.25
N ALA A 91 14.12 14.30 6.05
CA ALA A 91 13.41 13.59 7.12
C ALA A 91 13.89 12.14 7.22
N VAL A 92 13.96 11.62 8.46
CA VAL A 92 14.28 10.22 8.74
C VAL A 92 13.23 9.65 9.68
N VAL A 93 12.68 8.48 9.35
CA VAL A 93 11.70 7.74 10.15
C VAL A 93 12.21 6.35 10.52
N ASP A 94 11.72 5.78 11.63
CA ASP A 94 11.85 4.33 11.88
C ASP A 94 10.83 3.53 11.07
N ARG A 95 10.96 2.20 11.10
CA ARG A 95 10.10 1.28 10.32
C ARG A 95 8.60 1.47 10.59
N VAL A 96 8.20 1.90 11.80
CA VAL A 96 6.78 2.12 12.16
C VAL A 96 6.37 3.60 12.09
N GLY A 97 7.19 4.43 11.44
CA GLY A 97 6.87 5.81 11.06
C GLY A 97 7.15 6.85 12.13
N ASN A 98 7.86 6.52 13.21
CA ASN A 98 8.29 7.55 14.17
C ASN A 98 9.31 8.46 13.49
N VAL A 99 9.03 9.76 13.41
CA VAL A 99 9.99 10.75 12.90
C VAL A 99 11.14 10.90 13.89
N LEU A 100 12.35 10.60 13.43
CA LEU A 100 13.58 10.58 14.23
C LEU A 100 14.42 11.85 14.07
N ALA A 101 14.32 12.47 12.90
CA ALA A 101 14.90 13.77 12.57
C ALA A 101 14.11 14.43 11.45
N VAL A 102 14.01 15.76 11.50
CA VAL A 102 13.70 16.62 10.35
C VAL A 102 14.74 17.73 10.35
N PHE A 103 15.62 17.72 9.37
CA PHE A 103 16.71 18.67 9.21
C PHE A 103 16.43 19.59 8.04
N ARG A 104 16.53 20.90 8.26
CA ARG A 104 16.29 21.93 7.26
C ARG A 104 17.61 22.61 6.91
N MET A 105 18.05 22.48 5.67
CA MET A 105 19.21 23.21 5.19
C MET A 105 18.92 24.70 5.02
N ALA A 106 19.95 25.52 5.21
CA ALA A 106 19.89 26.94 4.89
C ALA A 106 19.65 27.13 3.39
N GLY A 107 18.59 27.86 3.03
CA GLY A 107 18.18 28.07 1.63
C GLY A 107 17.18 27.06 1.06
N ALA A 108 16.82 25.99 1.79
CA ALA A 108 15.84 25.01 1.30
C ALA A 108 14.44 25.63 1.10
N PRO A 109 13.70 25.28 0.02
CA PRO A 109 12.35 25.80 -0.24
C PRO A 109 11.37 25.57 0.90
N ALA A 110 10.57 26.59 1.25
CA ALA A 110 9.62 26.52 2.36
C ALA A 110 8.49 25.51 2.13
N ASN A 111 8.02 25.41 0.89
CA ASN A 111 6.89 24.60 0.49
C ASN A 111 7.22 23.79 -0.76
N ALA A 112 6.49 22.69 -0.93
CA ALA A 112 6.37 21.93 -2.16
C ALA A 112 4.96 22.17 -2.77
N LYS A 113 4.87 22.34 -4.08
CA LYS A 113 3.61 22.51 -4.80
C LYS A 113 3.15 21.16 -5.39
N ILE A 114 1.92 20.76 -5.07
CA ILE A 114 1.24 19.64 -5.76
C ILE A 114 0.90 20.12 -7.19
N PRO A 115 1.19 19.34 -8.24
CA PRO A 115 0.87 19.68 -9.63
C PRO A 115 -0.58 20.14 -9.84
N ASP A 116 -0.78 21.01 -10.83
CA ASP A 116 -2.11 21.42 -11.28
C ASP A 116 -2.80 20.28 -12.07
N ALA A 117 -4.12 20.39 -12.25
CA ALA A 117 -4.89 19.50 -13.11
C ALA A 117 -4.40 19.55 -14.57
N PRO A 118 -4.52 18.46 -15.36
CA PRO A 118 -4.15 18.45 -16.78
C PRO A 118 -4.82 19.55 -17.63
N ASN A 119 -6.04 20.00 -17.26
CA ASN A 119 -6.74 21.11 -17.89
C ASN A 119 -6.54 22.48 -17.21
N GLY A 120 -5.82 22.55 -16.09
CA GLY A 120 -5.66 23.75 -15.25
C GLY A 120 -6.80 24.05 -14.28
N ASP A 121 -7.93 23.35 -14.34
CA ASP A 121 -9.08 23.54 -13.43
C ASP A 121 -8.95 22.61 -12.21
N ASN A 122 -8.06 22.99 -11.28
CA ASN A 122 -7.71 22.22 -10.09
C ASN A 122 -8.93 21.79 -9.25
N ILE A 123 -8.93 20.53 -8.82
CA ILE A 123 -9.90 19.96 -7.86
C ILE A 123 -9.18 19.06 -6.84
N ASP A 124 -9.86 18.75 -5.73
CA ASP A 124 -9.28 18.09 -4.55
C ASP A 124 -8.04 18.83 -4.01
N ILE A 125 -6.87 18.19 -4.03
CA ILE A 125 -5.61 18.76 -3.51
C ILE A 125 -4.66 19.26 -4.60
N GLN A 126 -5.08 19.27 -5.88
CA GLN A 126 -4.28 19.77 -7.00
C GLN A 126 -3.94 21.26 -6.84
N GLY A 127 -2.73 21.65 -7.26
CA GLY A 127 -2.23 23.02 -7.17
C GLY A 127 -1.96 23.55 -5.76
N LEU A 128 -2.29 22.81 -4.70
CA LEU A 128 -2.03 23.24 -3.32
C LEU A 128 -0.53 23.26 -3.00
N SER A 129 -0.13 24.14 -2.09
CA SER A 129 1.22 24.17 -1.52
C SER A 129 1.22 23.56 -0.12
N VAL A 130 2.16 22.66 0.14
CA VAL A 130 2.36 21.96 1.42
C VAL A 130 3.75 22.25 1.99
N PRO A 131 3.96 22.26 3.31
CA PRO A 131 5.30 22.46 3.88
C PRO A 131 6.30 21.41 3.39
N ALA A 132 7.53 21.81 3.07
CA ALA A 132 8.57 20.89 2.60
C ALA A 132 8.92 19.81 3.65
N GLU A 133 8.80 20.12 4.95
CA GLU A 133 8.88 19.15 6.03
C GLU A 133 7.80 18.05 5.94
N ALA A 134 6.59 18.39 5.53
CA ALA A 134 5.49 17.44 5.40
C ALA A 134 5.73 16.51 4.18
N ALA A 135 6.22 17.06 3.07
CA ALA A 135 6.64 16.31 1.89
C ALA A 135 7.80 15.34 2.19
N ALA A 136 8.87 15.82 2.83
CA ALA A 136 10.01 14.99 3.22
C ALA A 136 9.60 13.84 4.17
N ILE A 137 8.74 14.10 5.16
CA ILE A 137 8.21 13.03 6.04
C ILE A 137 7.38 12.03 5.22
N ALA A 138 6.50 12.47 4.32
CA ALA A 138 5.68 11.57 3.51
C ALA A 138 6.52 10.66 2.60
N LYS A 139 7.58 11.19 1.98
CA LYS A 139 8.59 10.43 1.22
C LYS A 139 9.32 9.41 2.11
N ALA A 140 9.74 9.81 3.31
CA ALA A 140 10.42 8.93 4.28
C ALA A 140 9.52 7.77 4.73
N VAL A 141 8.26 8.06 5.06
CA VAL A 141 7.24 7.06 5.42
C VAL A 141 6.97 6.12 4.25
N THR A 142 6.92 6.63 3.02
CA THR A 142 6.68 5.80 1.82
C THR A 142 7.76 4.72 1.65
N GLY A 143 9.04 5.10 1.70
CA GLY A 143 10.15 4.14 1.64
C GLY A 143 10.06 3.11 2.77
N ALA A 144 9.82 3.55 4.01
CA ALA A 144 9.71 2.68 5.17
C ALA A 144 8.50 1.72 5.14
N TYR A 145 7.36 2.13 4.57
CA TYR A 145 6.09 1.40 4.67
C TYR A 145 5.80 0.47 3.50
N LEU A 146 6.26 0.80 2.29
CA LEU A 146 6.11 -0.06 1.11
C LEU A 146 7.12 -1.23 1.07
N SER A 147 8.17 -1.15 1.89
CA SER A 147 9.26 -2.12 1.92
C SER A 147 9.08 -3.21 2.99
N SER A 148 9.82 -4.30 2.83
CA SER A 148 9.90 -5.45 3.74
C SER A 148 11.28 -6.13 3.64
N ALA A 149 11.45 -7.32 4.23
CA ALA A 149 12.62 -8.17 3.97
C ALA A 149 12.56 -8.91 2.62
N GLY A 150 11.39 -8.97 1.96
CA GLY A 150 11.21 -9.59 0.65
C GLY A 150 11.16 -8.61 -0.53
N ASN A 151 10.95 -7.31 -0.28
CA ASN A 151 10.89 -6.28 -1.31
C ASN A 151 11.38 -4.93 -0.76
N ALA A 152 12.10 -4.15 -1.56
CA ALA A 152 12.53 -2.80 -1.23
C ALA A 152 12.02 -1.83 -2.30
N PHE A 153 11.04 -1.01 -1.94
CA PHE A 153 10.34 -0.07 -2.80
C PHE A 153 10.60 1.37 -2.34
N THR A 154 10.73 2.28 -3.30
CA THR A 154 10.97 3.72 -3.09
C THR A 154 9.71 4.52 -3.45
N SER A 155 9.74 5.83 -3.24
CA SER A 155 8.68 6.68 -3.81
C SER A 155 8.72 6.76 -5.35
N ARG A 156 9.85 6.47 -6.02
CA ARG A 156 9.85 6.23 -7.49
C ARG A 156 9.11 4.95 -7.85
N THR A 157 9.30 3.87 -7.08
CA THR A 157 8.47 2.66 -7.25
C THR A 157 6.99 2.98 -7.05
N ALA A 158 6.66 3.81 -6.05
CA ALA A 158 5.30 4.26 -5.81
C ALA A 158 4.75 5.09 -6.99
N SER A 159 5.52 6.04 -7.54
CA SER A 159 5.17 6.82 -8.74
C SER A 159 4.61 5.93 -9.84
N MET A 160 5.35 4.87 -10.15
CA MET A 160 5.08 3.98 -11.26
C MET A 160 3.76 3.20 -11.10
N ILE A 161 3.41 2.79 -9.88
CA ILE A 161 2.31 1.82 -9.62
C ILE A 161 0.97 2.46 -9.25
N VAL A 162 0.85 3.79 -9.29
CA VAL A 162 -0.36 4.54 -8.89
C VAL A 162 -1.06 5.30 -10.02
N GLN A 163 -0.48 5.29 -11.22
CA GLN A 163 -0.92 6.07 -12.38
C GLN A 163 -2.06 5.39 -13.18
N GLU A 164 -2.69 6.15 -14.07
CA GLU A 164 -3.77 5.74 -14.97
C GLU A 164 -3.32 4.75 -16.07
N HIS A 165 -2.01 4.66 -16.31
CA HIS A 165 -1.37 3.71 -17.21
C HIS A 165 -0.16 3.07 -16.53
N PHE A 166 0.03 1.77 -16.76
CA PHE A 166 1.12 0.98 -16.20
C PHE A 166 1.81 0.14 -17.30
N PRO A 167 3.15 0.24 -17.43
CA PRO A 167 3.98 1.31 -16.89
C PRO A 167 3.52 2.69 -17.41
N PRO A 168 3.77 3.79 -16.69
CA PRO A 168 3.49 5.13 -17.17
C PRO A 168 4.56 5.55 -18.20
N ALA A 169 4.14 5.72 -19.46
CA ALA A 169 4.97 6.20 -20.56
C ALA A 169 4.11 6.60 -21.78
N PRO A 170 4.62 7.46 -22.68
CA PRO A 170 3.94 7.79 -23.94
C PRO A 170 3.65 6.59 -24.86
N SER A 171 4.39 5.49 -24.72
CA SER A 171 4.21 4.27 -25.54
C SER A 171 3.22 3.26 -24.97
N THR A 172 2.71 3.49 -23.76
CA THR A 172 1.86 2.54 -23.00
C THR A 172 0.48 3.14 -22.66
N VAL A 173 0.16 4.30 -23.24
CA VAL A 173 -1.20 4.84 -23.25
C VAL A 173 -2.15 3.81 -23.84
N GLY A 174 -3.11 3.35 -23.04
CA GLY A 174 -4.02 2.26 -23.39
C GLY A 174 -3.71 0.91 -22.74
N LEU A 175 -2.66 0.83 -21.89
CA LEU A 175 -2.52 -0.24 -20.91
C LEU A 175 -3.30 0.09 -19.63
N GLU A 176 -3.49 -0.93 -18.80
CA GLU A 176 -4.19 -0.88 -17.51
C GLU A 176 -3.60 0.17 -16.55
N SER A 177 -4.42 0.65 -15.61
CA SER A 177 -3.96 1.49 -14.51
C SER A 177 -3.05 0.70 -13.55
N GLY A 178 -2.13 1.40 -12.88
CA GLY A 178 -1.22 0.83 -11.90
C GLY A 178 -1.90 0.01 -10.79
N PRO A 179 -1.25 -1.05 -10.29
CA PRO A 179 -1.89 -2.01 -9.39
C PRO A 179 -2.30 -1.39 -8.04
N LEU A 180 -1.61 -0.36 -7.56
CA LEU A 180 -1.92 0.35 -6.31
C LEU A 180 -2.52 1.74 -6.55
N PHE A 181 -3.20 1.94 -7.68
CA PHE A 181 -3.96 3.15 -8.02
C PHE A 181 -4.73 3.73 -6.82
N GLY A 182 -4.37 4.95 -6.40
CA GLY A 182 -4.98 5.65 -5.26
C GLY A 182 -4.53 5.19 -3.87
N VAL A 183 -3.41 4.47 -3.72
CA VAL A 183 -2.84 4.11 -2.40
C VAL A 183 -2.32 5.31 -1.60
N GLN A 184 -2.09 6.45 -2.26
CA GLN A 184 -1.67 7.71 -1.63
C GLN A 184 -2.69 8.18 -0.59
N PHE A 185 -3.98 7.91 -0.81
CA PHE A 185 -5.04 8.19 0.15
C PHE A 185 -5.15 7.14 1.26
N SER A 186 -4.02 6.60 1.72
CA SER A 186 -3.88 5.72 2.90
C SER A 186 -2.86 6.29 3.88
N GLN A 187 -2.81 5.74 5.10
CA GLN A 187 -1.96 6.25 6.20
C GLN A 187 -2.24 7.73 6.51
N LEU A 188 -3.49 8.14 6.26
CA LEU A 188 -3.94 9.53 6.25
C LEU A 188 -3.83 10.18 7.62
N PRO A 189 -3.62 11.51 7.70
CA PRO A 189 -3.42 12.20 8.97
C PRO A 189 -4.66 12.17 9.90
N CYS A 190 -5.83 11.89 9.32
CA CYS A 190 -7.12 11.74 9.95
C CYS A 190 -7.48 10.29 10.33
N SER A 191 -6.73 9.27 9.88
CA SER A 191 -7.11 7.86 10.06
C SER A 191 -7.35 7.52 11.54
N ASP A 192 -8.42 6.78 11.82
CA ASP A 192 -8.72 6.29 13.17
C ASP A 192 -7.75 5.22 13.65
N PHE A 193 -7.19 4.47 12.70
CA PHE A 193 -6.19 3.44 12.90
C PHE A 193 -4.79 4.01 13.15
N ALA A 194 -4.36 5.00 12.37
CA ALA A 194 -2.98 5.48 12.40
C ALA A 194 -2.65 6.23 13.71
N SER A 195 -1.58 5.82 14.37
CA SER A 195 -1.13 6.43 15.63
C SER A 195 -0.68 7.88 15.40
N ARG A 196 -1.18 8.81 16.22
CA ARG A 196 -0.67 10.19 16.25
C ARG A 196 0.66 10.28 17.02
N PHE A 197 1.35 11.40 16.87
CA PHE A 197 2.48 11.75 17.72
C PHE A 197 2.02 11.96 19.16
N LYS A 198 2.82 11.51 20.13
CA LYS A 198 2.73 11.87 21.54
C LYS A 198 4.14 12.12 22.07
N ALA A 199 4.30 13.15 22.90
CA ALA A 199 5.62 13.56 23.39
C ALA A 199 6.23 12.59 24.43
N SER A 200 5.39 11.82 25.13
CA SER A 200 5.79 10.85 26.15
C SER A 200 4.67 9.83 26.39
N GLY A 201 4.96 8.78 27.16
CA GLY A 201 4.07 7.64 27.40
C GLY A 201 4.55 6.35 26.74
N THR A 202 3.99 5.22 27.14
CA THR A 202 4.30 3.89 26.55
C THR A 202 3.83 3.78 25.10
N ASP A 203 2.85 4.60 24.71
CA ASP A 203 2.30 4.70 23.37
C ASP A 203 2.91 5.87 22.54
N ALA A 204 3.97 6.51 23.04
CA ALA A 204 4.66 7.57 22.30
C ALA A 204 5.23 7.08 20.96
N LEU A 205 5.84 5.89 20.97
CA LEU A 205 6.56 5.32 19.83
C LEU A 205 5.81 4.17 19.13
N ILE A 206 4.61 3.80 19.58
CA ILE A 206 3.82 2.77 18.89
C ILE A 206 3.31 3.30 17.55
N GLY A 207 3.51 2.51 16.50
CA GLY A 207 2.96 2.76 15.17
C GLY A 207 1.81 1.81 14.80
N PRO A 208 1.47 1.72 13.50
CA PRO A 208 1.94 2.59 12.44
C PRO A 208 1.61 4.07 12.72
N LYS A 209 2.56 4.98 12.56
CA LYS A 209 2.31 6.42 12.62
C LYS A 209 1.64 6.89 11.32
N ARG A 210 0.77 7.90 11.44
CA ARG A 210 0.19 8.61 10.29
C ARG A 210 1.25 9.33 9.46
N SER A 211 0.99 9.52 8.16
CA SER A 211 1.76 10.40 7.28
C SER A 211 1.08 11.78 7.15
N PRO A 212 1.83 12.90 7.03
CA PRO A 212 1.25 14.22 6.81
C PRO A 212 0.41 14.35 5.53
N LEU A 213 0.82 13.67 4.46
CA LEU A 213 0.27 13.79 3.10
C LEU A 213 -0.19 12.45 2.51
N GLY A 214 -0.33 11.41 3.36
CA GLY A 214 -0.49 10.03 2.88
C GLY A 214 0.80 9.45 2.30
N LEU A 215 0.72 8.50 1.38
CA LEU A 215 1.91 7.98 0.68
C LEU A 215 2.29 8.88 -0.51
N SER A 216 3.58 8.94 -0.81
CA SER A 216 4.15 9.81 -1.83
C SER A 216 4.40 9.05 -3.13
N ALA A 217 3.97 9.63 -4.25
CA ALA A 217 4.36 9.24 -5.60
C ALA A 217 5.63 9.96 -6.09
N ASP A 218 6.17 10.87 -5.28
CA ASP A 218 7.17 11.83 -5.68
C ASP A 218 8.57 11.30 -5.31
N PRO A 219 9.54 11.16 -6.25
CA PRO A 219 10.82 10.50 -5.96
C PRO A 219 11.65 11.23 -4.87
N GLY A 220 12.68 10.57 -4.30
CA GLY A 220 13.38 11.08 -3.11
C GLY A 220 12.99 10.45 -1.77
N GLY A 221 12.21 9.35 -1.76
CA GLY A 221 11.92 8.53 -0.59
C GLY A 221 12.52 7.12 -0.70
N PHE A 222 13.42 6.75 0.22
CA PHE A 222 14.11 5.45 0.22
C PHE A 222 13.96 4.68 1.54
N PRO A 223 13.89 3.33 1.50
CA PRO A 223 14.00 2.50 2.69
C PRO A 223 15.44 2.44 3.22
N LEU A 224 15.58 2.25 4.53
CA LEU A 224 16.86 2.12 5.24
C LEU A 224 16.97 0.74 5.89
N TYR A 225 18.09 0.06 5.67
CA TYR A 225 18.36 -1.29 6.15
C TYR A 225 19.61 -1.36 7.04
N ILE A 226 19.63 -2.31 7.97
CA ILE A 226 20.84 -2.72 8.69
C ILE A 226 20.93 -4.24 8.59
N ASN A 227 22.04 -4.78 8.06
CA ASN A 227 22.27 -6.22 7.89
C ASN A 227 21.11 -6.95 7.16
N GLY A 228 20.50 -6.29 6.17
CA GLY A 228 19.35 -6.82 5.42
C GLY A 228 17.98 -6.69 6.12
N VAL A 229 17.93 -6.16 7.33
CA VAL A 229 16.67 -5.86 8.04
C VAL A 229 16.25 -4.43 7.78
N LEU A 230 15.01 -4.22 7.30
CA LEU A 230 14.40 -2.89 7.17
C LEU A 230 14.23 -2.26 8.56
N VAL A 231 14.79 -1.08 8.77
CA VAL A 231 14.78 -0.34 10.05
C VAL A 231 14.13 1.04 9.98
N GLY A 232 13.86 1.56 8.77
CA GLY A 232 13.26 2.88 8.60
C GLY A 232 13.23 3.37 7.15
N GLY A 233 13.17 4.68 6.98
CA GLY A 233 13.23 5.35 5.68
C GLY A 233 13.77 6.77 5.77
N ILE A 234 14.32 7.26 4.67
CA ILE A 234 14.73 8.66 4.45
C ILE A 234 13.84 9.27 3.38
N GLY A 235 13.51 10.55 3.52
CA GLY A 235 12.79 11.35 2.53
C GLY A 235 13.38 12.75 2.42
N VAL A 236 13.41 13.29 1.21
CA VAL A 236 14.00 14.60 0.89
C VAL A 236 12.95 15.47 0.21
N SER A 237 12.99 16.79 0.42
CA SER A 237 12.22 17.78 -0.35
C SER A 237 13.01 19.09 -0.47
N GLY A 238 13.16 19.62 -1.68
CA GLY A 238 14.19 20.58 -2.06
C GLY A 238 14.01 21.25 -3.44
N ASP A 239 13.15 20.75 -4.32
CA ASP A 239 12.85 21.35 -5.64
C ASP A 239 11.64 22.31 -5.62
N GLY A 240 10.75 22.12 -4.64
CA GLY A 240 9.53 22.91 -4.50
C GLY A 240 8.29 22.30 -5.17
N VAL A 241 8.32 21.03 -5.53
CA VAL A 241 7.23 20.23 -6.11
C VAL A 241 6.91 19.04 -5.19
N TYR A 242 5.67 18.56 -5.23
CA TYR A 242 5.26 17.27 -4.66
C TYR A 242 4.51 16.49 -5.74
N GLY A 243 5.25 15.91 -6.67
CA GLY A 243 4.77 15.42 -7.97
C GLY A 243 4.82 13.90 -8.14
N LEU A 244 5.18 13.51 -9.36
CA LEU A 244 5.37 12.13 -9.81
C LEU A 244 6.26 12.13 -11.07
N ASP A 245 6.88 10.99 -11.33
CA ASP A 245 7.53 10.62 -12.60
C ASP A 245 6.50 9.92 -13.50
N ASP A 246 6.18 10.52 -14.65
CA ASP A 246 5.16 10.07 -15.62
C ASP A 246 5.72 9.28 -16.82
N ASN A 247 7.04 9.03 -16.87
CA ASN A 247 7.68 8.46 -18.07
C ASN A 247 8.85 7.51 -17.77
N VAL A 248 8.55 6.21 -17.60
CA VAL A 248 9.60 5.19 -17.39
C VAL A 248 10.45 4.84 -18.62
N LEU A 249 10.48 5.66 -19.67
CA LEU A 249 11.36 5.46 -20.84
C LEU A 249 12.66 6.24 -20.79
N ASP A 250 12.75 7.30 -19.99
CA ASP A 250 13.97 8.10 -19.84
C ASP A 250 14.73 7.75 -18.54
N THR A 251 15.66 8.59 -18.12
CA THR A 251 16.34 8.47 -16.82
C THR A 251 16.36 9.86 -16.23
N ASP A 252 15.52 10.06 -15.25
CA ASP A 252 15.28 11.36 -14.64
C ASP A 252 16.49 11.78 -13.77
N THR A 253 16.81 13.07 -13.79
CA THR A 253 17.90 13.65 -13.01
C THR A 253 17.34 14.41 -11.81
N ASP A 254 16.53 13.70 -11.02
CA ASP A 254 16.03 14.20 -9.74
C ASP A 254 17.18 14.28 -8.71
N PHE A 255 17.47 15.50 -8.25
CA PHE A 255 18.49 15.74 -7.23
C PHE A 255 18.01 15.37 -5.82
N GLU A 256 16.71 15.41 -5.52
CA GLU A 256 16.16 14.91 -4.26
C GLU A 256 16.36 13.41 -4.15
N GLU A 257 16.16 12.68 -5.25
CA GLU A 257 16.47 11.26 -5.34
C GLU A 257 17.96 10.98 -5.08
N GLN A 258 18.87 11.75 -5.69
CA GLN A 258 20.31 11.63 -5.43
C GLN A 258 20.67 11.94 -3.96
N ILE A 259 20.09 12.98 -3.37
CA ILE A 259 20.32 13.38 -1.97
C ILE A 259 19.79 12.31 -1.00
N ALA A 260 18.62 11.74 -1.29
CA ALA A 260 18.03 10.68 -0.49
C ALA A 260 18.85 9.38 -0.60
N LEU A 261 19.29 9.02 -1.82
CA LEU A 261 20.16 7.87 -2.07
C LEU A 261 21.51 8.02 -1.34
N ALA A 262 22.10 9.21 -1.31
CA ALA A 262 23.30 9.48 -0.53
C ALA A 262 23.12 9.26 0.98
N GLY A 263 21.94 9.60 1.52
CA GLY A 263 21.57 9.27 2.90
C GLY A 263 21.47 7.77 3.20
N THR A 264 21.38 6.89 2.18
CA THR A 264 21.35 5.43 2.36
C THR A 264 22.75 4.78 2.44
N VAL A 265 23.85 5.53 2.29
CA VAL A 265 25.20 4.94 2.23
C VAL A 265 25.63 4.31 3.57
N GLY A 266 25.80 2.98 3.59
CA GLY A 266 25.94 2.15 4.78
C GLY A 266 24.62 1.69 5.43
N PHE A 267 23.49 1.95 4.77
CA PHE A 267 22.13 1.56 5.15
C PHE A 267 21.31 1.03 3.95
N GLU A 268 21.99 0.52 2.92
CA GLU A 268 21.43 0.22 1.61
C GLU A 268 20.47 -0.97 1.63
N ALA A 269 19.39 -0.89 0.86
CA ALA A 269 18.54 -2.05 0.57
C ALA A 269 19.36 -3.17 -0.12
N PRO A 270 19.22 -4.45 0.30
CA PRO A 270 19.87 -5.56 -0.38
C PRO A 270 19.48 -5.62 -1.86
N GLU A 271 20.46 -5.72 -2.75
CA GLU A 271 20.23 -5.59 -4.20
C GLU A 271 19.22 -6.61 -4.74
N ALA A 272 19.21 -7.82 -4.18
CA ALA A 272 18.32 -8.92 -4.59
C ALA A 272 16.82 -8.65 -4.37
N ILE A 273 16.45 -7.71 -3.48
CA ILE A 273 15.04 -7.40 -3.16
C ILE A 273 14.59 -6.03 -3.68
N ARG A 274 15.48 -5.24 -4.30
CA ARG A 274 15.13 -3.92 -4.86
C ARG A 274 14.06 -4.05 -5.96
N ALA A 275 13.22 -3.03 -6.12
CA ALA A 275 12.14 -3.02 -7.10
C ALA A 275 12.57 -3.44 -8.51
N ASN A 276 13.78 -3.08 -8.95
CA ASN A 276 14.33 -3.49 -10.25
C ASN A 276 14.70 -4.99 -10.36
N ARG A 277 14.41 -5.80 -9.34
CA ARG A 277 14.43 -7.27 -9.37
C ARG A 277 13.02 -7.89 -9.34
N ILE A 278 11.97 -7.08 -9.36
CA ILE A 278 10.57 -7.48 -9.24
C ILE A 278 9.82 -7.07 -10.51
N TYR A 279 8.93 -7.95 -10.97
CA TYR A 279 8.12 -7.75 -12.16
C TYR A 279 6.63 -7.83 -11.79
N VAL A 280 5.84 -6.92 -12.36
CA VAL A 280 4.38 -6.93 -12.29
C VAL A 280 3.87 -6.82 -13.72
N ASP A 281 2.99 -7.74 -14.14
CA ASP A 281 2.43 -7.80 -15.50
C ASP A 281 3.49 -7.71 -16.61
N GLY A 282 4.62 -8.42 -16.40
CA GLY A 282 5.77 -8.44 -17.31
C GLY A 282 6.68 -7.20 -17.24
N THR A 283 6.25 -6.16 -16.53
CA THR A 283 6.96 -4.87 -16.39
C THR A 283 7.90 -4.88 -15.20
N GLN A 284 9.17 -4.51 -15.41
CA GLN A 284 10.16 -4.34 -14.35
C GLN A 284 9.88 -3.06 -13.56
N LEU A 285 9.82 -3.14 -12.24
CA LEU A 285 9.58 -1.95 -11.40
C LEU A 285 10.85 -1.08 -11.26
N ARG A 286 10.70 0.25 -11.25
CA ARG A 286 11.82 1.16 -10.98
C ARG A 286 12.13 1.24 -9.48
N TYR A 287 13.40 1.04 -9.12
CA TYR A 287 13.89 1.29 -7.76
C TYR A 287 14.42 2.73 -7.62
N SER A 288 15.27 3.14 -8.55
CA SER A 288 15.80 4.50 -8.61
C SER A 288 16.44 4.76 -9.97
N ASP A 289 16.43 6.01 -10.41
CA ASP A 289 17.16 6.48 -11.58
C ASP A 289 18.54 7.04 -11.18
N ALA A 290 18.63 7.64 -9.98
CA ALA A 290 19.89 7.95 -9.34
C ALA A 290 20.74 6.69 -9.08
N THR A 291 22.07 6.81 -9.22
CA THR A 291 23.03 5.72 -8.99
C THR A 291 24.10 6.12 -7.99
N TYR A 292 24.60 5.17 -7.19
CA TYR A 292 25.68 5.43 -6.22
C TYR A 292 26.97 5.96 -6.90
N SER A 293 27.21 5.60 -8.16
CA SER A 293 28.31 6.13 -8.98
C SER A 293 28.16 7.60 -9.39
N GLY A 294 26.95 8.16 -9.30
CA GLY A 294 26.67 9.58 -9.54
C GLY A 294 26.71 10.45 -8.29
N LEU A 295 27.01 9.88 -7.12
CA LEU A 295 27.08 10.61 -5.86
C LEU A 295 28.47 11.17 -5.59
N PHE A 296 28.54 12.23 -4.78
CA PHE A 296 29.80 12.68 -4.18
C PHE A 296 30.24 11.71 -3.07
N ASP A 297 31.51 11.75 -2.67
CA ASP A 297 31.95 11.01 -1.48
C ASP A 297 31.37 11.66 -0.21
N VAL A 298 30.30 11.05 0.28
CA VAL A 298 29.61 11.43 1.52
C VAL A 298 29.95 10.51 2.70
N ALA A 299 30.76 9.45 2.50
CA ALA A 299 30.92 8.39 3.50
C ALA A 299 31.55 8.90 4.82
N GLY A 300 32.38 9.94 4.74
CA GLY A 300 33.00 10.62 5.89
C GLY A 300 32.17 11.74 6.52
N ALA A 301 30.96 12.04 6.02
CA ALA A 301 30.13 13.14 6.54
C ALA A 301 29.67 12.87 7.99
N THR A 302 29.77 13.88 8.86
CA THR A 302 29.35 13.78 10.27
C THR A 302 28.36 14.88 10.65
N TYR A 303 27.39 14.53 11.50
CA TYR A 303 26.35 15.46 11.93
C TYR A 303 26.90 16.73 12.61
N ALA A 304 28.03 16.62 13.32
CA ALA A 304 28.70 17.75 13.97
C ALA A 304 29.37 18.73 12.98
N GLN A 305 29.62 18.31 11.74
CA GLN A 305 30.04 19.19 10.64
C GLN A 305 28.82 19.75 9.89
N THR A 306 27.75 18.97 9.77
CA THR A 306 26.49 19.37 9.12
C THR A 306 25.72 20.44 9.90
N ALA A 307 25.62 20.31 11.23
CA ALA A 307 24.88 21.23 12.08
C ALA A 307 25.84 21.98 13.03
N PRO A 308 25.82 23.33 13.09
CA PRO A 308 24.86 24.24 12.46
C PRO A 308 25.25 24.72 11.04
N ALA A 309 26.36 24.25 10.47
CA ALA A 309 26.98 24.88 9.30
C ALA A 309 26.12 24.88 8.02
N LEU A 310 25.36 23.80 7.78
CA LEU A 310 24.50 23.63 6.61
C LEU A 310 23.02 23.86 6.92
N GLY A 311 22.63 23.96 8.20
CA GLY A 311 21.23 24.00 8.64
C GLY A 311 21.03 23.55 10.08
N SER A 312 19.78 23.28 10.45
CA SER A 312 19.39 22.85 11.79
C SER A 312 18.25 21.83 11.78
N LEU A 313 18.08 21.11 12.90
CA LEU A 313 16.84 20.35 13.14
C LEU A 313 15.69 21.33 13.37
N VAL A 314 14.53 21.01 12.79
CA VAL A 314 13.30 21.79 12.93
C VAL A 314 12.20 20.92 13.55
N ALA A 315 11.26 21.56 14.25
CA ALA A 315 10.11 20.88 14.82
C ALA A 315 8.94 20.87 13.83
N VAL A 316 8.21 19.76 13.76
CA VAL A 316 7.00 19.61 12.94
C VAL A 316 5.83 19.28 13.84
N LYS A 317 4.85 20.18 13.92
CA LYS A 317 3.72 20.09 14.85
C LYS A 317 2.88 18.83 14.58
N GLY A 318 2.61 18.05 15.62
CA GLY A 318 1.90 16.77 15.56
C GLY A 318 2.65 15.60 14.91
N TYR A 319 3.97 15.73 14.69
CA TYR A 319 4.86 14.69 14.13
C TYR A 319 6.20 14.58 14.88
N PHE A 320 6.87 15.72 15.11
CA PHE A 320 8.22 15.80 15.64
C PHE A 320 8.41 17.12 16.42
N GLU A 321 7.84 17.23 17.61
CA GLU A 321 7.77 18.52 18.35
C GLU A 321 9.01 18.87 19.19
N THR A 322 10.11 18.13 19.04
CA THR A 322 11.37 18.44 19.72
C THR A 322 12.52 18.14 18.79
N ALA A 323 13.19 19.20 18.33
CA ALA A 323 14.24 19.21 17.31
C ALA A 323 15.57 18.63 17.83
N ALA A 324 15.60 17.31 18.04
CA ALA A 324 16.76 16.55 18.49
C ALA A 324 16.81 15.19 17.80
N LEU A 325 18.00 14.66 17.51
CA LEU A 325 18.17 13.33 16.93
C LEU A 325 17.62 12.27 17.90
N ARG A 326 16.69 11.43 17.44
CA ARG A 326 16.10 10.35 18.23
C ARG A 326 16.61 8.99 17.75
N ALA A 327 16.67 8.03 18.66
CA ALA A 327 16.77 6.62 18.27
C ALA A 327 15.38 6.12 17.84
N GLY A 328 15.35 5.23 16.85
CA GLY A 328 14.14 4.54 16.40
C GLY A 328 13.85 3.29 17.22
N THR A 329 12.64 2.76 17.04
CA THR A 329 12.16 1.59 17.77
C THR A 329 12.37 0.31 16.96
N ALA A 330 12.74 -0.78 17.62
CA ALA A 330 12.91 -2.07 16.95
C ALA A 330 11.56 -2.67 16.57
N TYR A 331 11.33 -2.88 15.27
CA TYR A 331 10.11 -3.50 14.76
C TYR A 331 9.92 -4.92 15.32
N GLY A 332 8.66 -5.36 15.50
CA GLY A 332 8.35 -6.66 16.09
C GLY A 332 8.45 -6.70 17.61
N SER A 333 8.66 -5.55 18.26
CA SER A 333 8.67 -5.37 19.71
C SER A 333 7.42 -4.63 20.20
N GLU A 334 7.07 -4.85 21.47
CA GLU A 334 5.98 -4.15 22.17
C GLU A 334 6.06 -2.62 22.01
N ALA A 335 7.26 -2.05 22.13
CA ALA A 335 7.49 -0.61 21.99
C ALA A 335 7.19 -0.07 20.58
N SER A 336 7.31 -0.89 19.54
CA SER A 336 7.00 -0.49 18.16
C SER A 336 5.51 -0.47 17.85
N GLY A 337 4.67 -1.02 18.74
CA GLY A 337 3.24 -1.18 18.51
C GLY A 337 2.87 -2.37 17.63
N ILE A 338 3.84 -3.19 17.20
CA ILE A 338 3.62 -4.41 16.41
C ILE A 338 4.51 -5.52 16.98
N ARG A 339 3.91 -6.65 17.37
CA ARG A 339 4.64 -7.81 17.92
C ARG A 339 4.01 -9.14 17.51
N ALA A 340 4.73 -10.24 17.71
CA ALA A 340 4.14 -11.58 17.67
C ALA A 340 2.95 -11.71 18.66
N SER A 341 1.93 -12.46 18.25
CA SER A 341 0.75 -12.76 19.06
C SER A 341 1.06 -13.73 20.21
N THR A 342 0.26 -13.66 21.25
CA THR A 342 0.15 -14.73 22.27
C THR A 342 -0.85 -15.80 21.82
N THR A 343 -0.75 -17.02 22.35
CA THR A 343 -1.68 -18.13 22.04
C THR A 343 -3.13 -17.85 22.41
N SER A 344 -3.38 -16.84 23.27
CA SER A 344 -4.70 -16.33 23.63
C SER A 344 -5.24 -15.25 22.70
N GLU A 345 -4.39 -14.65 21.87
CA GLU A 345 -4.78 -13.62 20.88
C GLU A 345 -5.02 -14.22 19.50
N PHE A 346 -4.24 -15.23 19.12
CA PHE A 346 -4.42 -15.96 17.86
C PHE A 346 -3.87 -17.39 17.96
N SER A 347 -4.48 -18.33 17.23
CA SER A 347 -4.10 -19.75 17.26
C SER A 347 -2.76 -20.00 16.57
N ASP A 348 -2.50 -19.29 15.47
CA ASP A 348 -1.22 -19.35 14.76
C ASP A 348 -0.12 -18.61 15.54
N ARG A 349 1.10 -19.17 15.55
CA ARG A 349 2.25 -18.58 16.24
C ARG A 349 2.95 -17.51 15.39
N ASP A 350 2.82 -17.58 14.07
CA ASP A 350 3.43 -16.62 13.16
C ASP A 350 2.64 -15.33 13.04
N ALA A 351 1.40 -15.30 13.54
CA ALA A 351 0.58 -14.10 13.49
C ALA A 351 1.15 -13.00 14.39
N PHE A 352 1.29 -11.81 13.82
CA PHE A 352 1.62 -10.57 14.50
C PHE A 352 0.33 -9.76 14.74
N VAL A 353 0.32 -8.99 15.83
CA VAL A 353 -0.78 -8.13 16.27
C VAL A 353 -0.30 -6.72 16.55
N LEU A 354 -1.24 -5.77 16.52
CA LEU A 354 -0.96 -4.40 16.92
C LEU A 354 -1.19 -4.23 18.41
N THR A 355 -0.25 -3.62 19.11
CA THR A 355 -0.28 -3.49 20.57
C THR A 355 -0.19 -2.04 21.04
N ASN A 356 -0.64 -1.79 22.27
CA ASN A 356 -0.74 -0.47 22.87
C ASN A 356 0.56 -0.01 23.58
N GLY A 357 1.64 -0.80 23.51
CA GLY A 357 2.91 -0.52 24.19
C GLY A 357 2.91 -0.91 25.68
N SER A 358 1.83 -1.51 26.17
CA SER A 358 1.71 -2.06 27.53
C SER A 358 1.15 -3.49 27.57
N GLY A 359 1.28 -4.22 26.45
CA GLY A 359 1.03 -5.65 26.32
C GLY A 359 -0.32 -6.02 25.73
N ALA A 360 -1.27 -5.08 25.61
CA ALA A 360 -2.63 -5.39 25.12
C ALA A 360 -2.76 -5.17 23.61
N ASN A 361 -3.41 -6.10 22.92
CA ASN A 361 -3.79 -5.93 21.52
C ASN A 361 -4.76 -4.73 21.37
N ARG A 362 -4.50 -3.85 20.40
CA ARG A 362 -5.34 -2.69 20.05
C ARG A 362 -6.63 -3.09 19.33
N TYR A 363 -6.59 -4.19 18.59
CA TYR A 363 -7.67 -4.70 17.75
C TYR A 363 -7.87 -6.21 18.01
N PRO A 364 -8.21 -6.60 19.25
CA PRO A 364 -8.44 -8.01 19.61
C PRO A 364 -9.66 -8.56 18.88
N ILE A 365 -9.67 -9.87 18.66
CA ILE A 365 -10.79 -10.53 17.99
C ILE A 365 -12.04 -10.48 18.87
N ARG A 366 -13.16 -9.97 18.33
CA ARG A 366 -14.42 -9.78 19.06
C ARG A 366 -15.65 -9.96 18.17
N ALA A 367 -16.83 -10.01 18.81
CA ALA A 367 -18.12 -9.98 18.14
C ALA A 367 -18.47 -8.57 17.61
N GLY A 368 -19.37 -8.52 16.62
CA GLY A 368 -19.93 -7.31 16.03
C GLY A 368 -20.69 -6.44 17.03
N THR A 369 -20.67 -5.13 16.79
CA THR A 369 -21.27 -4.10 17.65
C THR A 369 -22.63 -3.61 17.15
N ASP A 370 -23.07 -4.13 16.00
CA ASP A 370 -24.16 -3.68 15.16
C ASP A 370 -25.50 -4.41 15.39
N GLY A 371 -25.68 -5.03 16.56
CA GLY A 371 -26.91 -5.76 16.93
C GLY A 371 -28.19 -4.93 17.04
N ALA A 372 -28.12 -3.61 16.85
CA ALA A 372 -29.29 -2.74 16.67
C ALA A 372 -29.57 -2.40 15.19
N ASP A 373 -28.61 -2.64 14.28
CA ASP A 373 -28.74 -2.45 12.83
C ASP A 373 -29.14 -3.77 12.16
N ILE A 374 -28.60 -4.91 12.63
CA ILE A 374 -28.85 -6.26 12.10
C ILE A 374 -29.23 -7.27 13.20
N ALA A 375 -30.18 -8.16 12.89
CA ALA A 375 -30.75 -9.10 13.86
C ALA A 375 -29.77 -10.14 14.41
N GLN A 376 -28.69 -10.42 13.67
CA GLN A 376 -27.61 -11.33 14.05
C GLN A 376 -26.28 -10.70 13.58
N PRO A 377 -25.47 -10.12 14.48
CA PRO A 377 -24.10 -9.71 14.18
C PRO A 377 -23.17 -10.87 13.78
N ILE A 378 -21.93 -10.55 13.44
CA ILE A 378 -20.81 -11.52 13.46
C ILE A 378 -20.52 -11.87 14.93
N THR A 379 -20.48 -13.14 15.28
CA THR A 379 -20.07 -13.62 16.61
C THR A 379 -18.54 -13.62 16.73
N ALA A 380 -18.02 -13.64 17.97
CA ALA A 380 -16.57 -13.74 18.18
C ALA A 380 -15.97 -15.03 17.57
N GLN A 381 -16.72 -16.14 17.57
CA GLN A 381 -16.31 -17.40 16.95
C GLN A 381 -16.22 -17.29 15.43
N GLU A 382 -17.17 -16.61 14.78
CA GLU A 382 -17.13 -16.34 13.34
C GLU A 382 -15.98 -15.39 12.98
N ALA A 383 -15.76 -14.34 13.78
CA ALA A 383 -14.63 -13.44 13.60
C ALA A 383 -13.27 -14.17 13.69
N THR A 384 -13.11 -15.03 14.69
CA THR A 384 -11.92 -15.90 14.82
C THR A 384 -11.76 -16.80 13.61
N ALA A 385 -12.81 -17.52 13.19
CA ALA A 385 -12.71 -18.44 12.05
C ALA A 385 -12.38 -17.74 10.73
N ILE A 386 -12.99 -16.58 10.44
CA ILE A 386 -12.70 -15.80 9.22
C ILE A 386 -11.23 -15.37 9.18
N LEU A 387 -10.69 -14.88 10.30
CA LEU A 387 -9.29 -14.47 10.37
C LEU A 387 -8.32 -15.67 10.34
N GLU A 388 -8.64 -16.78 11.01
CA GLU A 388 -7.86 -18.03 10.97
C GLU A 388 -7.81 -18.65 9.56
N GLU A 389 -8.94 -18.75 8.86
CA GLU A 389 -8.94 -19.32 7.51
C GLU A 389 -8.28 -18.38 6.48
N ALA A 390 -8.43 -17.07 6.61
CA ALA A 390 -7.68 -16.12 5.78
C ALA A 390 -6.16 -16.22 6.02
N PHE A 391 -5.71 -16.36 7.27
CA PHE A 391 -4.30 -16.54 7.60
C PHE A 391 -3.72 -17.85 7.02
N LYS A 392 -4.48 -18.95 7.02
CA LYS A 392 -4.10 -20.21 6.36
C LYS A 392 -4.03 -20.11 4.84
N VAL A 393 -4.93 -19.36 4.21
CA VAL A 393 -4.84 -19.13 2.75
C VAL A 393 -3.58 -18.32 2.44
N MET A 394 -3.27 -17.31 3.26
CA MET A 394 -2.04 -16.52 3.15
C MET A 394 -0.76 -17.37 3.34
N SER A 395 -0.69 -18.25 4.34
CA SER A 395 0.52 -19.06 4.59
C SER A 395 0.82 -20.07 3.48
N ARG A 396 -0.18 -20.43 2.67
CA ARG A 396 -0.05 -21.24 1.47
C ARG A 396 0.23 -20.41 0.20
N ALA A 397 -0.13 -19.14 0.18
CA ALA A 397 -0.13 -18.30 -1.02
C ALA A 397 1.28 -17.93 -1.48
N ARG A 398 1.51 -18.02 -2.80
CA ARG A 398 2.71 -17.53 -3.48
C ARG A 398 2.65 -16.01 -3.63
N ALA A 399 3.68 -15.33 -3.15
CA ALA A 399 3.86 -13.90 -3.33
C ALA A 399 4.07 -13.51 -4.80
N GLN A 400 3.52 -12.37 -5.21
CA GLN A 400 3.81 -11.73 -6.49
C GLN A 400 5.06 -10.84 -6.40
N ILE A 401 5.16 -10.07 -5.32
CA ILE A 401 6.11 -8.93 -5.24
C ILE A 401 7.32 -9.19 -4.34
N ARG A 402 7.54 -10.44 -3.91
CA ARG A 402 8.61 -10.79 -2.95
C ARG A 402 9.70 -11.63 -3.60
N GLN A 403 10.94 -11.34 -3.22
CA GLN A 403 12.14 -12.10 -3.57
C GLN A 403 12.69 -12.84 -2.32
N PRO A 404 13.26 -14.06 -2.48
CA PRO A 404 13.31 -14.85 -3.72
C PRO A 404 11.90 -15.28 -4.18
N LEU A 405 11.75 -15.58 -5.47
CA LEU A 405 10.53 -16.19 -6.02
C LEU A 405 10.15 -17.46 -5.24
N ASP A 406 8.87 -17.82 -5.31
CA ASP A 406 8.25 -18.88 -4.48
C ASP A 406 8.29 -18.60 -2.95
N SER A 407 8.50 -17.33 -2.55
CA SER A 407 8.22 -16.88 -1.18
C SER A 407 6.71 -16.87 -0.86
N ARG A 408 6.38 -17.05 0.42
CA ARG A 408 5.00 -16.88 0.94
C ARG A 408 4.58 -15.41 0.87
N ALA A 409 3.31 -15.19 0.51
CA ALA A 409 2.66 -13.89 0.61
C ALA A 409 2.68 -13.37 2.05
N GLN A 410 2.83 -12.06 2.22
CA GLN A 410 2.90 -11.41 3.54
C GLN A 410 1.98 -10.19 3.59
N VAL A 411 0.86 -10.31 4.28
CA VAL A 411 -0.22 -9.30 4.28
C VAL A 411 -0.75 -8.99 5.69
N SER A 412 -1.39 -7.82 5.81
CA SER A 412 -2.31 -7.51 6.91
C SER A 412 -3.73 -7.92 6.53
N ILE A 413 -4.49 -8.45 7.48
CA ILE A 413 -5.87 -8.93 7.32
C ILE A 413 -6.74 -8.21 8.37
N SER A 414 -7.79 -7.53 7.93
CA SER A 414 -8.72 -6.78 8.77
C SER A 414 -10.16 -7.26 8.57
N LEU A 415 -10.91 -7.41 9.66
CA LEU A 415 -12.33 -7.72 9.65
C LEU A 415 -13.13 -6.59 10.30
N VAL A 416 -14.27 -6.20 9.70
CA VAL A 416 -15.20 -5.19 10.26
C VAL A 416 -16.65 -5.66 10.27
N ASP A 417 -17.47 -5.08 11.17
CA ASP A 417 -18.94 -5.23 11.15
C ASP A 417 -19.61 -4.25 10.18
N THR A 418 -20.95 -4.26 10.09
CA THR A 418 -21.67 -3.38 9.16
C THR A 418 -21.54 -1.90 9.48
N ARG A 419 -21.05 -1.52 10.67
CA ARG A 419 -20.74 -0.13 11.06
C ARG A 419 -19.30 0.27 10.77
N GLY A 420 -18.50 -0.61 10.16
CA GLY A 420 -17.08 -0.38 9.92
C GLY A 420 -16.24 -0.46 11.20
N GLU A 421 -16.78 -1.02 12.29
CA GLU A 421 -16.06 -1.21 13.55
C GLU A 421 -15.15 -2.44 13.46
N VAL A 422 -13.93 -2.33 14.01
CA VAL A 422 -12.88 -3.34 13.83
C VAL A 422 -13.14 -4.57 14.70
N LEU A 423 -13.40 -5.72 14.08
CA LEU A 423 -13.63 -6.99 14.77
C LEU A 423 -12.36 -7.80 15.01
N GLY A 424 -11.27 -7.45 14.33
CA GLY A 424 -9.93 -7.98 14.56
C GLY A 424 -8.98 -7.59 13.43
N ILE A 425 -7.68 -7.45 13.76
CA ILE A 425 -6.61 -7.29 12.78
C ILE A 425 -5.48 -8.25 13.13
N VAL A 426 -5.05 -9.07 12.16
CA VAL A 426 -3.89 -9.94 12.24
C VAL A 426 -3.01 -9.73 11.00
N ARG A 427 -1.72 -9.99 11.11
CA ARG A 427 -0.77 -9.85 9.98
C ARG A 427 0.34 -10.86 10.05
N SER A 428 0.97 -11.19 8.92
CA SER A 428 2.21 -11.97 8.93
C SER A 428 3.41 -11.13 9.41
N PRO A 429 4.53 -11.74 9.85
CA PRO A 429 5.60 -11.04 10.56
C PRO A 429 6.27 -9.88 9.82
N ASP A 430 6.34 -9.94 8.49
CA ASP A 430 7.06 -9.01 7.62
C ASP A 430 6.15 -8.36 6.55
N ALA A 431 4.82 -8.40 6.75
CA ALA A 431 3.88 -7.69 5.88
C ALA A 431 4.23 -6.19 5.82
N PRO A 432 4.31 -5.56 4.63
CA PRO A 432 4.51 -4.13 4.48
C PRO A 432 3.54 -3.32 5.34
N ILE A 433 4.01 -2.25 5.98
CA ILE A 433 3.25 -1.57 7.03
C ILE A 433 2.06 -0.79 6.47
N PHE A 434 2.20 -0.25 5.25
CA PHE A 434 1.12 0.47 4.56
C PHE A 434 -0.17 -0.36 4.52
N GLY A 435 -0.02 -1.66 4.26
CA GLY A 435 -1.09 -2.64 4.10
C GLY A 435 -2.02 -2.77 5.31
N THR A 436 -1.64 -2.29 6.49
CA THR A 436 -2.46 -2.44 7.72
C THR A 436 -3.58 -1.40 7.85
N ASP A 437 -3.36 -0.17 7.38
CA ASP A 437 -4.44 0.82 7.26
C ASP A 437 -5.27 0.51 6.00
N VAL A 438 -4.59 0.14 4.90
CA VAL A 438 -5.21 -0.24 3.64
C VAL A 438 -6.13 -1.46 3.78
N SER A 439 -5.72 -2.53 4.45
CA SER A 439 -6.59 -3.71 4.67
C SER A 439 -7.88 -3.34 5.41
N LEU A 440 -7.81 -2.35 6.31
CA LEU A 440 -8.97 -1.81 7.02
C LEU A 440 -9.82 -0.88 6.13
N GLN A 441 -9.21 0.01 5.34
CA GLN A 441 -9.92 0.83 4.34
C GLN A 441 -10.69 -0.07 3.36
N LYS A 442 -10.02 -1.11 2.85
CA LYS A 442 -10.58 -2.11 1.94
C LYS A 442 -11.78 -2.83 2.56
N ALA A 443 -11.62 -3.38 3.78
CA ALA A 443 -12.71 -4.05 4.51
C ALA A 443 -13.95 -3.15 4.69
N ARG A 444 -13.73 -1.88 5.05
CA ARG A 444 -14.80 -0.87 5.19
C ARG A 444 -15.44 -0.50 3.86
N THR A 445 -14.67 -0.45 2.78
CA THR A 445 -15.14 -0.10 1.44
C THR A 445 -16.12 -1.14 0.91
N ALA A 446 -15.74 -2.42 0.88
CA ALA A 446 -16.64 -3.51 0.46
C ALA A 446 -17.91 -3.58 1.33
N THR A 447 -17.79 -3.41 2.65
CA THR A 447 -18.94 -3.37 3.56
C THR A 447 -19.86 -2.18 3.28
N PHE A 448 -19.29 -0.99 3.07
CA PHE A 448 -20.05 0.23 2.86
C PHE A 448 -20.86 0.18 1.56
N PHE A 449 -20.22 -0.11 0.42
CA PHE A 449 -20.86 -0.11 -0.88
C PHE A 449 -21.87 -1.26 -1.07
N SER A 450 -21.70 -2.38 -0.33
CA SER A 450 -22.69 -3.48 -0.27
C SER A 450 -23.90 -3.18 0.62
N GLY A 451 -23.86 -2.11 1.43
CA GLY A 451 -24.88 -1.82 2.43
C GLY A 451 -26.06 -0.99 1.90
N ALA A 452 -27.24 -1.19 2.49
CA ALA A 452 -28.47 -0.48 2.11
C ALA A 452 -28.41 1.04 2.34
N GLN A 453 -27.53 1.46 3.25
CA GLN A 453 -27.35 2.86 3.67
C GLN A 453 -26.40 3.68 2.78
N ALA A 454 -25.62 3.06 1.87
CA ALA A 454 -24.48 3.72 1.23
C ALA A 454 -24.86 5.03 0.51
N GLY A 455 -25.86 5.00 -0.35
CA GLY A 455 -26.34 6.17 -1.08
C GLY A 455 -26.95 7.24 -0.16
N ALA A 456 -27.64 6.83 0.92
CA ALA A 456 -28.22 7.77 1.87
C ALA A 456 -27.15 8.46 2.74
N GLN A 457 -26.06 7.75 3.09
CA GLN A 457 -24.96 8.33 3.86
C GLN A 457 -24.08 9.26 3.02
N LEU A 458 -23.80 8.92 1.75
CA LEU A 458 -23.13 9.83 0.82
C LEU A 458 -23.96 11.11 0.56
N LEU A 459 -25.29 10.99 0.47
CA LEU A 459 -26.20 12.16 0.40
C LEU A 459 -26.27 12.97 1.72
N GLY A 460 -25.84 12.38 2.84
CA GLY A 460 -25.78 13.02 4.15
C GLY A 460 -24.44 13.67 4.48
N ASP A 461 -23.42 13.53 3.63
CA ASP A 461 -22.15 14.25 3.78
C ASP A 461 -22.37 15.76 3.53
N PRO A 462 -21.72 16.68 4.28
CA PRO A 462 -21.84 18.12 4.03
C PRO A 462 -21.25 18.59 2.69
N SER A 463 -20.42 17.81 2.01
CA SER A 463 -19.83 18.15 0.72
C SER A 463 -20.80 17.84 -0.44
N SER A 464 -21.23 18.88 -1.18
CA SER A 464 -22.07 18.73 -2.36
C SER A 464 -21.41 17.92 -3.49
N ASP A 465 -20.08 17.88 -3.56
CA ASP A 465 -19.35 17.03 -4.51
C ASP A 465 -19.42 15.55 -4.11
N VAL A 466 -19.29 15.22 -2.82
CA VAL A 466 -19.51 13.86 -2.29
C VAL A 466 -20.94 13.40 -2.58
N GLN A 467 -21.94 14.25 -2.29
CA GLN A 467 -23.35 13.98 -2.60
C GLN A 467 -23.57 13.70 -4.10
N ALA A 468 -22.89 14.44 -4.99
CA ALA A 468 -23.05 14.31 -6.44
C ALA A 468 -22.63 12.92 -6.98
N PHE A 469 -21.70 12.22 -6.33
CA PHE A 469 -21.29 10.88 -6.74
C PHE A 469 -22.43 9.85 -6.70
N VAL A 470 -23.44 10.02 -5.84
CA VAL A 470 -24.64 9.16 -5.82
C VAL A 470 -25.44 9.28 -7.11
N GLY A 471 -25.60 10.50 -7.63
CA GLY A 471 -26.24 10.76 -8.92
C GLY A 471 -25.43 10.21 -10.09
N LYS A 472 -24.11 10.38 -10.07
CA LYS A 472 -23.18 9.82 -11.09
C LYS A 472 -23.32 8.30 -11.17
N VAL A 473 -23.25 7.58 -10.05
CA VAL A 473 -23.37 6.11 -10.00
C VAL A 473 -24.74 5.63 -10.52
N ARG A 474 -25.84 6.20 -10.04
CA ARG A 474 -27.20 5.82 -10.47
C ARG A 474 -27.44 6.03 -11.96
N THR A 475 -26.88 7.10 -12.51
CA THR A 475 -26.98 7.43 -13.94
C THR A 475 -26.14 6.45 -14.77
N PHE A 476 -24.88 6.24 -14.38
CA PHE A 476 -23.92 5.38 -15.08
C PHE A 476 -24.34 3.90 -15.10
N LEU A 477 -24.90 3.41 -13.99
CA LEU A 477 -25.43 2.03 -13.89
C LEU A 477 -26.83 1.88 -14.48
N ASN A 478 -27.47 2.98 -14.92
CA ASN A 478 -28.88 3.02 -15.32
C ASN A 478 -29.83 2.39 -14.27
N ASP A 479 -29.53 2.62 -12.99
CA ASP A 479 -30.26 2.07 -11.85
C ASP A 479 -30.42 3.14 -10.76
N GLN A 480 -31.65 3.64 -10.59
CA GLN A 480 -31.97 4.63 -9.56
C GLN A 480 -31.98 4.05 -8.14
N SER A 481 -31.98 2.72 -8.00
CA SER A 481 -31.81 2.01 -6.73
C SER A 481 -30.34 1.66 -6.41
N ALA A 482 -29.38 2.03 -7.27
CA ALA A 482 -27.97 1.82 -6.97
C ALA A 482 -27.57 2.50 -5.65
N LEU A 483 -26.63 1.86 -4.95
CA LEU A 483 -26.18 2.20 -3.59
C LEU A 483 -27.24 2.00 -2.49
N THR A 484 -28.19 1.07 -2.68
CA THR A 484 -29.18 0.65 -1.67
C THR A 484 -29.09 -0.84 -1.30
N GLY A 485 -27.90 -1.45 -1.43
CA GLY A 485 -27.65 -2.84 -1.02
C GLY A 485 -28.21 -3.93 -1.94
N THR A 486 -28.76 -3.55 -3.10
CA THR A 486 -29.22 -4.48 -4.16
C THR A 486 -28.10 -5.38 -4.69
N PHE A 487 -26.87 -4.86 -4.72
CA PHE A 487 -25.67 -5.60 -5.14
C PHE A 487 -24.60 -5.56 -4.04
N ALA A 488 -23.88 -6.67 -3.91
CA ALA A 488 -22.66 -6.79 -3.13
C ALA A 488 -21.45 -6.34 -3.96
N PHE A 489 -20.65 -5.43 -3.42
CA PHE A 489 -19.45 -4.89 -4.03
C PHE A 489 -18.19 -5.37 -3.29
N ALA A 490 -17.23 -5.86 -4.05
CA ALA A 490 -15.84 -6.04 -3.64
C ALA A 490 -15.01 -4.86 -4.15
N ASP A 491 -13.80 -4.63 -3.60
CA ASP A 491 -12.99 -3.48 -4.03
C ASP A 491 -12.53 -3.56 -5.48
N ARG A 492 -12.46 -4.75 -6.10
CA ARG A 492 -12.23 -4.84 -7.54
C ARG A 492 -13.37 -4.18 -8.35
N SER A 493 -14.62 -4.34 -7.90
CA SER A 493 -15.78 -3.71 -8.52
C SER A 493 -15.77 -2.19 -8.28
N GLY A 494 -15.43 -1.77 -7.06
CA GLY A 494 -15.26 -0.35 -6.71
C GLY A 494 -14.13 0.31 -7.52
N GLY A 495 -13.00 -0.38 -7.67
CA GLY A 495 -11.86 0.03 -8.48
C GLY A 495 -12.20 0.17 -9.96
N ASN A 496 -12.97 -0.78 -10.54
CA ASN A 496 -13.50 -0.61 -11.89
C ASN A 496 -14.30 0.69 -12.02
N LEU A 497 -15.21 0.97 -11.09
CA LEU A 497 -16.02 2.21 -11.10
C LEU A 497 -15.23 3.48 -10.78
N SER A 498 -13.95 3.37 -10.36
CA SER A 498 -13.08 4.48 -9.97
C SER A 498 -11.99 4.83 -10.99
N ARG A 499 -11.95 4.15 -12.15
CA ARG A 499 -10.97 4.42 -13.21
C ARG A 499 -11.28 5.71 -14.00
N PRO A 500 -10.26 6.47 -14.45
CA PRO A 500 -10.45 7.66 -15.28
C PRO A 500 -10.79 7.30 -16.74
N TYR A 501 -10.53 6.05 -17.13
CA TYR A 501 -11.02 5.38 -18.33
C TYR A 501 -11.81 4.14 -17.93
N PHE A 502 -13.04 3.98 -18.41
CA PHE A 502 -13.84 2.79 -18.16
C PHE A 502 -14.29 2.15 -19.49
N PRO A 503 -13.91 0.90 -19.80
CA PRO A 503 -13.03 0.01 -19.05
C PRO A 503 -11.62 0.53 -18.82
N ASP A 504 -10.95 -0.06 -17.83
CA ASP A 504 -9.53 0.17 -17.55
C ASP A 504 -8.68 -0.11 -18.79
N GLY A 505 -7.72 0.76 -19.11
CA GLY A 505 -6.94 0.73 -20.36
C GLY A 505 -7.68 1.16 -21.63
N GLU A 506 -9.02 1.27 -21.67
CA GLU A 506 -9.73 1.68 -22.88
C GLU A 506 -9.83 3.22 -23.01
N VAL A 507 -8.76 3.83 -23.52
CA VAL A 507 -8.63 5.28 -23.71
C VAL A 507 -9.71 5.83 -24.67
N GLY A 508 -10.26 7.00 -24.32
CA GLY A 508 -11.30 7.70 -25.09
C GLY A 508 -12.73 7.32 -24.70
N ASN A 509 -12.92 6.26 -23.90
CA ASN A 509 -14.18 6.00 -23.21
C ASN A 509 -14.38 6.95 -22.01
N PRO A 510 -15.62 7.12 -21.51
CA PRO A 510 -15.90 7.89 -20.30
C PRO A 510 -15.20 7.32 -19.06
N ASN A 511 -15.01 8.16 -18.04
CA ASN A 511 -14.54 7.72 -16.73
C ASN A 511 -15.61 6.92 -15.97
N GLY A 512 -15.17 6.06 -15.05
CA GLY A 512 -16.04 5.42 -14.08
C GLY A 512 -16.70 6.45 -13.15
N PRO A 513 -17.91 6.20 -12.62
CA PRO A 513 -18.74 7.19 -11.95
C PRO A 513 -18.19 7.66 -10.61
N LEU A 514 -17.26 6.90 -10.00
CA LEU A 514 -16.55 7.25 -8.77
C LEU A 514 -15.24 8.00 -9.03
N SER A 515 -14.81 8.12 -10.30
CA SER A 515 -13.58 8.80 -10.69
C SER A 515 -13.78 10.29 -11.00
N ARG A 516 -12.68 11.05 -11.08
CA ARG A 516 -12.65 12.31 -11.84
C ARG A 516 -12.56 12.01 -13.36
N PRO A 517 -13.06 12.88 -14.25
CA PRO A 517 -12.74 12.82 -15.67
C PRO A 517 -11.23 13.00 -15.87
N ILE A 518 -10.60 12.32 -16.84
CA ILE A 518 -9.14 12.36 -17.05
C ILE A 518 -8.55 13.77 -17.10
N ALA A 519 -9.26 14.74 -17.68
CA ALA A 519 -8.83 16.14 -17.77
C ALA A 519 -8.59 16.83 -16.40
N GLN A 520 -9.19 16.31 -15.32
CA GLN A 520 -8.99 16.74 -13.93
C GLN A 520 -8.43 15.63 -13.05
N TRP A 521 -8.25 14.43 -13.58
CA TRP A 521 -7.72 13.30 -12.82
C TRP A 521 -6.22 13.46 -12.63
N SER A 522 -5.74 13.04 -11.47
CA SER A 522 -4.32 12.77 -11.24
C SER A 522 -4.21 11.79 -10.08
N PRO A 523 -3.00 11.26 -9.78
CA PRO A 523 -2.78 10.50 -8.56
C PRO A 523 -3.09 11.31 -7.27
N PHE A 524 -3.26 12.63 -7.36
CA PHE A 524 -3.69 13.54 -6.29
C PHE A 524 -5.17 13.94 -6.34
N SER A 525 -5.93 13.51 -7.34
CA SER A 525 -7.38 13.74 -7.45
C SER A 525 -8.03 12.55 -8.15
N THR A 526 -8.36 11.53 -7.36
CA THR A 526 -8.85 10.25 -7.87
C THR A 526 -10.36 10.20 -8.06
N GLY A 527 -11.14 10.98 -7.29
CA GLY A 527 -12.59 11.04 -7.38
C GLY A 527 -13.27 11.02 -6.01
N LEU A 528 -14.20 10.10 -5.78
CA LEU A 528 -14.90 9.99 -4.49
C LEU A 528 -13.92 9.73 -3.33
N GLN A 529 -12.84 8.98 -3.57
CA GLN A 529 -11.81 8.69 -2.57
C GLN A 529 -11.14 9.97 -2.05
N SER A 530 -10.67 10.85 -2.94
CA SER A 530 -10.08 12.15 -2.58
C SER A 530 -11.12 13.13 -2.03
N ALA A 531 -12.32 13.17 -2.63
CA ALA A 531 -13.41 14.06 -2.21
C ALA A 531 -13.87 13.82 -0.76
N LEU A 532 -13.98 12.55 -0.35
CA LEU A 532 -14.40 12.14 1.00
C LEU A 532 -13.47 12.66 2.11
N VAL A 533 -12.17 12.77 1.83
CA VAL A 533 -11.13 13.10 2.83
C VAL A 533 -10.63 14.54 2.76
N LEU A 534 -10.97 15.28 1.70
CA LEU A 534 -10.44 16.62 1.40
C LEU A 534 -10.57 17.61 2.57
N THR A 535 -11.75 17.66 3.20
CA THR A 535 -12.01 18.56 4.35
C THR A 535 -11.13 18.23 5.55
N ASN A 536 -10.84 16.94 5.80
CA ASN A 536 -9.94 16.52 6.87
C ASN A 536 -8.47 16.90 6.55
N LEU A 537 -8.04 16.74 5.30
CA LEU A 537 -6.71 17.15 4.85
C LEU A 537 -6.50 18.66 4.98
N ALA A 538 -7.48 19.47 4.60
CA ALA A 538 -7.44 20.92 4.77
C ALA A 538 -7.34 21.35 6.25
N GLN A 539 -8.12 20.73 7.13
CA GLN A 539 -8.02 20.95 8.58
C GLN A 539 -6.66 20.54 9.14
N HIS A 540 -6.11 19.41 8.69
CA HIS A 540 -4.79 18.96 9.12
C HIS A 540 -3.68 19.91 8.66
N LEU A 541 -3.73 20.38 7.41
CA LEU A 541 -2.78 21.36 6.88
C LEU A 541 -2.80 22.66 7.70
N GLN A 542 -3.98 23.17 8.06
CA GLN A 542 -4.11 24.32 8.96
C GLN A 542 -3.49 24.05 10.34
N TYR A 543 -3.64 22.84 10.89
CA TYR A 543 -3.04 22.48 12.17
C TYR A 543 -1.50 22.41 12.10
N VAL A 544 -0.94 21.74 11.10
CA VAL A 544 0.53 21.57 10.93
C VAL A 544 1.22 22.90 10.67
N THR A 545 0.61 23.76 9.83
CA THR A 545 1.11 25.14 9.56
C THR A 545 0.92 26.11 10.74
N GLY A 546 0.23 25.69 11.81
CA GLY A 546 -0.04 26.54 12.96
C GLY A 546 -1.22 27.53 12.80
N ALA A 547 -1.86 27.58 11.62
CA ALA A 547 -3.06 28.37 11.37
C ALA A 547 -4.26 27.93 12.22
N SER A 548 -4.29 26.66 12.68
CA SER A 548 -5.23 26.13 13.67
C SER A 548 -4.49 25.57 14.89
N ALA A 549 -5.04 25.81 16.09
CA ALA A 549 -4.61 25.12 17.31
C ALA A 549 -5.05 23.64 17.33
N THR A 550 -6.20 23.34 16.71
CA THR A 550 -6.86 22.03 16.75
C THR A 550 -6.61 21.26 15.45
N ASP A 551 -6.23 19.99 15.59
CA ASP A 551 -6.02 19.05 14.48
C ASP A 551 -7.36 18.55 13.93
N THR A 552 -7.36 17.96 12.73
CA THR A 552 -8.55 17.26 12.22
C THR A 552 -8.95 16.10 13.14
N GLN A 553 -10.24 15.76 13.14
CA GLN A 553 -10.77 14.66 13.94
C GLN A 553 -10.07 13.33 13.59
N GLN A 554 -10.07 12.37 14.51
CA GLN A 554 -9.52 11.02 14.29
C GLN A 554 -10.54 10.14 13.53
N ARG A 555 -10.96 10.67 12.37
CA ARG A 555 -11.74 10.02 11.31
C ARG A 555 -11.62 10.83 10.01
N CYS A 556 -11.57 10.15 8.87
CA CYS A 556 -11.31 10.75 7.55
C CYS A 556 -12.53 11.09 6.70
N THR A 557 -13.76 11.00 7.21
CA THR A 557 -14.96 11.39 6.44
C THR A 557 -15.97 12.12 7.31
N PHE A 558 -16.84 12.92 6.68
CA PHE A 558 -17.94 13.65 7.33
C PHE A 558 -19.30 12.98 7.10
N LEU A 559 -19.30 11.69 6.73
CA LEU A 559 -20.50 10.88 6.66
C LEU A 559 -21.26 10.87 8.01
N PRO A 560 -22.60 10.73 8.00
CA PRO A 560 -23.40 10.68 9.21
C PRO A 560 -22.93 9.62 10.23
N ASP A 561 -22.93 10.01 11.51
CA ASP A 561 -22.60 9.12 12.63
C ASP A 561 -23.63 7.98 12.76
N VAL A 562 -23.11 6.79 13.07
CA VAL A 562 -23.85 5.52 13.23
C VAL A 562 -23.69 4.96 14.64
N ALA A 563 -22.65 5.41 15.33
CA ALA A 563 -22.50 5.41 16.78
C ALA A 563 -21.79 6.72 17.17
N THR A 564 -21.73 7.05 18.46
CA THR A 564 -21.14 8.31 18.94
C THR A 564 -19.68 8.46 18.48
N ASN A 565 -19.40 9.49 17.67
CA ASN A 565 -18.10 9.78 17.06
C ASN A 565 -17.60 8.71 16.06
N GLN A 566 -18.51 7.93 15.47
CA GLN A 566 -18.21 6.89 14.49
C GLN A 566 -19.13 6.96 13.29
N ASN A 567 -18.56 7.04 12.09
CA ASN A 567 -19.24 6.72 10.83
C ASN A 567 -18.66 5.41 10.23
N ARG A 568 -19.14 4.99 9.05
CA ARG A 568 -18.74 3.70 8.44
C ARG A 568 -17.37 3.73 7.75
N LEU A 569 -16.80 4.91 7.48
CA LEU A 569 -15.58 5.11 6.69
C LEU A 569 -14.52 5.91 7.47
N GLN A 570 -14.21 5.47 8.69
CA GLN A 570 -13.36 6.23 9.63
C GLN A 570 -11.93 6.48 9.10
N ASN A 571 -11.42 5.71 8.14
CA ASN A 571 -10.15 5.96 7.45
C ASN A 571 -10.30 6.17 5.93
N GLY A 572 -11.51 6.50 5.43
CA GLY A 572 -11.77 6.70 4.00
C GLY A 572 -12.11 5.40 3.25
N ILE A 573 -11.83 5.35 1.95
CA ILE A 573 -12.03 4.18 1.08
C ILE A 573 -10.75 3.81 0.32
N GLN A 574 -10.67 2.56 -0.15
CA GLN A 574 -9.66 2.15 -1.11
C GLN A 574 -10.29 1.71 -2.45
N ILE A 575 -9.57 1.92 -3.55
CA ILE A 575 -10.09 1.72 -4.91
C ILE A 575 -9.25 0.74 -5.75
N PHE A 576 -8.55 -0.20 -5.09
CA PHE A 576 -7.89 -1.34 -5.72
C PHE A 576 -8.19 -2.65 -4.97
N PRO A 577 -8.10 -3.82 -5.64
CA PRO A 577 -8.64 -5.09 -5.15
C PRO A 577 -8.04 -5.57 -3.81
N GLY A 578 -8.75 -6.45 -3.11
CA GLY A 578 -8.31 -7.06 -1.86
C GLY A 578 -9.36 -7.12 -0.74
N SER A 579 -10.65 -7.04 -1.03
CA SER A 579 -11.69 -7.22 -0.02
C SER A 579 -12.98 -7.78 -0.58
N VAL A 580 -13.75 -8.43 0.31
CA VAL A 580 -15.09 -8.91 0.02
C VAL A 580 -16.04 -8.68 1.21
N PRO A 581 -17.33 -8.45 0.96
CA PRO A 581 -18.33 -8.34 2.01
C PRO A 581 -18.69 -9.74 2.56
N VAL A 582 -18.87 -9.81 3.88
CA VAL A 582 -19.28 -11.03 4.60
C VAL A 582 -20.80 -11.07 4.70
N TYR A 583 -21.40 -12.18 4.30
CA TYR A 583 -22.85 -12.38 4.31
C TYR A 583 -23.28 -13.54 5.22
N ARG A 584 -24.49 -13.43 5.77
CA ARG A 584 -25.25 -14.53 6.37
C ARG A 584 -26.51 -14.75 5.54
N GLY A 585 -26.47 -15.75 4.66
CA GLY A 585 -27.48 -15.90 3.61
C GLY A 585 -27.50 -14.65 2.71
N ASN A 586 -28.62 -13.93 2.69
CA ASN A 586 -28.78 -12.69 1.93
C ASN A 586 -28.55 -11.41 2.75
N VAL A 587 -28.17 -11.52 4.04
CA VAL A 587 -27.93 -10.37 4.93
C VAL A 587 -26.44 -10.05 4.97
N LEU A 588 -26.07 -8.80 4.67
CA LEU A 588 -24.72 -8.28 4.91
C LEU A 588 -24.45 -8.22 6.42
N VAL A 589 -23.32 -8.74 6.87
CA VAL A 589 -22.94 -8.77 8.30
C VAL A 589 -21.57 -8.16 8.60
N GLY A 590 -20.79 -7.80 7.57
CA GLY A 590 -19.48 -7.17 7.72
C GLY A 590 -18.66 -7.24 6.43
N GLY A 591 -17.34 -7.17 6.56
CA GLY A 591 -16.40 -7.28 5.43
C GLY A 591 -14.98 -7.61 5.88
N ILE A 592 -14.27 -8.37 5.06
CA ILE A 592 -12.85 -8.69 5.23
C ILE A 592 -12.03 -7.98 4.15
N GLY A 593 -10.91 -7.39 4.54
CA GLY A 593 -9.96 -6.75 3.64
C GLY A 593 -8.54 -7.19 3.96
N VAL A 594 -7.73 -7.27 2.91
CA VAL A 594 -6.36 -7.81 2.92
C VAL A 594 -5.45 -6.86 2.15
N SER A 595 -4.26 -6.59 2.68
CA SER A 595 -3.24 -5.88 1.90
C SER A 595 -1.80 -6.13 2.35
N GLY A 596 -0.92 -6.34 1.37
CA GLY A 596 0.54 -6.34 1.56
C GLY A 596 1.34 -7.01 0.45
N ASP A 597 0.68 -7.72 -0.48
CA ASP A 597 1.32 -8.39 -1.61
C ASP A 597 0.66 -7.94 -2.94
N GLY A 598 0.66 -8.78 -3.98
CA GLY A 598 -0.08 -8.50 -5.22
C GLY A 598 -1.60 -8.42 -5.02
N ILE A 599 -2.28 -7.60 -5.82
CA ILE A 599 -3.73 -7.34 -5.69
C ILE A 599 -4.61 -8.57 -5.91
N ASP A 600 -4.13 -9.56 -6.67
CA ASP A 600 -4.83 -10.83 -6.88
C ASP A 600 -4.61 -11.79 -5.70
N GLN A 601 -3.44 -11.76 -5.04
CA GLN A 601 -3.20 -12.44 -3.77
C GLN A 601 -4.11 -11.86 -2.67
N ASP A 602 -4.18 -10.52 -2.56
CA ASP A 602 -5.06 -9.85 -1.60
C ASP A 602 -6.54 -10.27 -1.80
N ASP A 603 -7.04 -10.26 -3.05
CA ASP A 603 -8.40 -10.70 -3.38
C ASP A 603 -8.63 -12.18 -3.00
N MET A 604 -7.73 -13.06 -3.42
CA MET A 604 -7.82 -14.50 -3.13
C MET A 604 -7.84 -14.79 -1.63
N ILE A 605 -6.96 -14.16 -0.85
CA ILE A 605 -6.87 -14.37 0.60
C ILE A 605 -8.16 -13.91 1.28
N SER A 606 -8.71 -12.75 0.88
CA SER A 606 -9.98 -12.25 1.43
C SER A 606 -11.17 -13.14 1.09
N PHE A 607 -11.30 -13.56 -0.18
CA PHE A 607 -12.43 -14.33 -0.70
C PHE A 607 -12.42 -15.79 -0.26
N LEU A 608 -11.26 -16.46 -0.29
CA LEU A 608 -11.13 -17.85 0.17
C LEU A 608 -11.12 -17.94 1.69
N GLY A 609 -10.56 -16.96 2.41
CA GLY A 609 -10.63 -16.93 3.87
C GLY A 609 -12.09 -16.90 4.36
N ASN A 610 -12.90 -16.02 3.80
CA ASN A 610 -14.33 -15.94 4.09
C ASN A 610 -15.11 -17.19 3.61
N HIS A 611 -14.78 -17.74 2.43
CA HIS A 611 -15.38 -18.99 1.96
C HIS A 611 -15.11 -20.16 2.90
N ASN A 612 -13.85 -20.40 3.25
CA ASN A 612 -13.41 -21.52 4.06
C ASN A 612 -13.97 -21.43 5.49
N ALA A 613 -14.07 -20.22 6.05
CA ALA A 613 -14.74 -20.01 7.33
C ALA A 613 -16.25 -20.34 7.26
N GLY A 614 -16.90 -20.00 6.14
CA GLY A 614 -18.27 -20.40 5.85
C GLY A 614 -18.45 -21.93 5.73
N VAL A 615 -17.52 -22.62 5.08
CA VAL A 615 -17.49 -24.10 5.02
C VAL A 615 -17.26 -24.71 6.41
N ARG A 616 -16.39 -24.11 7.22
CA ARG A 616 -16.05 -24.57 8.59
C ARG A 616 -17.20 -24.40 9.59
N LEU A 617 -18.00 -23.33 9.47
CA LEU A 617 -19.03 -22.97 10.45
C LEU A 617 -20.47 -23.20 9.98
N GLY A 618 -20.75 -23.05 8.68
CA GLY A 618 -22.09 -23.09 8.11
C GLY A 618 -22.97 -21.87 8.41
N THR A 619 -22.42 -20.79 8.99
CA THR A 619 -23.20 -19.64 9.49
C THR A 619 -22.95 -18.31 8.75
N THR A 620 -21.83 -18.17 8.04
CA THR A 620 -21.48 -17.01 7.19
C THR A 620 -20.89 -17.48 5.86
N GLY A 621 -20.58 -16.56 4.95
CA GLY A 621 -19.83 -16.85 3.73
C GLY A 621 -19.72 -15.64 2.82
N ASN A 622 -19.32 -15.89 1.56
CA ASN A 622 -19.28 -14.88 0.52
C ASN A 622 -20.69 -14.42 0.13
N ALA A 623 -20.78 -13.21 -0.44
CA ALA A 623 -22.01 -12.71 -1.03
C ALA A 623 -22.64 -13.74 -2.00
N PRO A 624 -23.97 -13.95 -2.00
CA PRO A 624 -24.64 -14.83 -2.95
C PRO A 624 -24.32 -14.43 -4.40
N ALA A 625 -23.92 -15.39 -5.23
CA ALA A 625 -23.47 -15.14 -6.60
C ALA A 625 -24.54 -14.51 -7.54
N ALA A 626 -25.80 -14.44 -7.10
CA ALA A 626 -26.89 -13.75 -7.81
C ALA A 626 -26.92 -12.23 -7.57
N ILE A 627 -26.30 -11.72 -6.49
CA ILE A 627 -26.28 -10.30 -6.12
C ILE A 627 -24.89 -9.67 -6.17
N ARG A 628 -23.85 -10.40 -6.59
CA ARG A 628 -22.50 -9.83 -6.74
C ARG A 628 -22.44 -8.81 -7.87
N ALA A 629 -21.58 -7.81 -7.73
CA ALA A 629 -21.45 -6.72 -8.70
C ALA A 629 -20.98 -7.18 -10.10
N ASP A 630 -20.45 -8.39 -10.29
CA ASP A 630 -20.20 -8.98 -11.62
C ASP A 630 -21.50 -9.34 -12.39
N ARG A 631 -22.66 -9.21 -11.76
CA ARG A 631 -23.97 -9.22 -12.45
C ARG A 631 -24.31 -7.88 -13.10
N ILE A 632 -23.61 -6.80 -12.74
CA ILE A 632 -23.77 -5.47 -13.32
C ILE A 632 -23.06 -5.43 -14.68
N VAL A 633 -23.79 -4.98 -15.70
CA VAL A 633 -23.27 -4.80 -17.06
C VAL A 633 -23.63 -3.40 -17.55
N VAL A 634 -22.62 -2.61 -17.91
CA VAL A 634 -22.71 -1.22 -18.34
C VAL A 634 -22.54 -1.14 -19.85
N ASN A 635 -23.35 -0.31 -20.52
CA ASN A 635 -23.18 -0.03 -21.94
C ASN A 635 -22.22 1.14 -22.13
N VAL A 636 -21.06 0.88 -22.71
CA VAL A 636 -20.02 1.87 -23.05
C VAL A 636 -19.92 1.94 -24.56
N ASN A 637 -20.41 3.03 -25.17
CA ASN A 637 -20.33 3.24 -26.63
C ASN A 637 -20.86 2.07 -27.50
N GLY A 638 -21.81 1.29 -26.99
CA GLY A 638 -22.37 0.10 -27.64
C GLY A 638 -21.76 -1.24 -27.20
N ALA A 639 -20.63 -1.23 -26.48
CA ALA A 639 -20.02 -2.40 -25.87
C ALA A 639 -20.62 -2.68 -24.49
N MET A 640 -20.85 -3.96 -24.18
CA MET A 640 -21.42 -4.40 -22.90
C MET A 640 -20.31 -4.84 -21.94
N VAL A 641 -19.94 -3.95 -21.03
CA VAL A 641 -18.85 -4.12 -20.06
C VAL A 641 -19.38 -4.68 -18.75
N ARG A 642 -18.84 -5.81 -18.30
CA ARG A 642 -19.16 -6.42 -16.99
C ARG A 642 -18.14 -6.00 -15.93
N LEU A 643 -18.61 -5.62 -14.74
CA LEU A 643 -17.72 -5.37 -13.60
C LEU A 643 -17.07 -6.68 -13.11
N ARG A 644 -15.90 -6.62 -12.47
CA ARG A 644 -15.24 -7.79 -11.87
C ARG A 644 -15.51 -7.81 -10.37
N PHE A 645 -15.77 -8.98 -9.80
CA PHE A 645 -15.96 -9.15 -8.35
C PHE A 645 -14.65 -9.48 -7.63
N VAL A 646 -14.00 -10.59 -8.00
CA VAL A 646 -12.66 -10.98 -7.51
C VAL A 646 -11.80 -11.50 -8.66
N ASN A 647 -10.49 -11.50 -8.50
CA ASN A 647 -9.56 -12.29 -9.34
C ASN A 647 -8.58 -13.04 -8.44
N CYS A 648 -8.18 -14.24 -8.83
CA CYS A 648 -7.24 -15.06 -8.06
C CYS A 648 -6.09 -15.49 -8.99
N PRO A 649 -4.84 -15.48 -8.49
CA PRO A 649 -3.66 -15.59 -9.34
C PRO A 649 -3.51 -16.99 -9.92
N PHE A 650 -2.86 -17.09 -11.09
CA PHE A 650 -2.41 -18.36 -11.65
C PHE A 650 -1.32 -18.97 -10.76
N ALA A 651 -1.34 -20.30 -10.57
CA ALA A 651 -0.50 -21.02 -9.61
C ALA A 651 -0.49 -20.30 -8.23
N PRO A 652 -1.64 -20.24 -7.53
CA PRO A 652 -1.79 -19.45 -6.32
C PRO A 652 -1.01 -19.96 -5.11
N PHE A 653 -0.79 -21.28 -5.01
CA PHE A 653 -0.28 -21.91 -3.79
C PHE A 653 1.11 -22.52 -3.97
N LEU A 654 1.91 -22.48 -2.91
CA LEU A 654 3.26 -23.07 -2.86
C LEU A 654 3.23 -24.59 -2.60
N ASP A 655 2.17 -25.09 -1.98
CA ASP A 655 1.99 -26.48 -1.55
C ASP A 655 1.04 -27.31 -2.44
N SER A 656 0.49 -26.70 -3.50
CA SER A 656 -0.55 -27.28 -4.35
C SER A 656 -0.42 -26.80 -5.78
N SER A 657 -0.82 -27.66 -6.74
CA SER A 657 -0.88 -27.34 -8.17
C SER A 657 -2.27 -26.87 -8.63
N GLU A 658 -3.22 -26.70 -7.71
CA GLU A 658 -4.59 -26.23 -8.00
C GLU A 658 -4.59 -24.90 -8.76
N GLN A 659 -5.58 -24.73 -9.65
CA GLN A 659 -5.78 -23.54 -10.49
C GLN A 659 -7.23 -23.09 -10.36
N ASN A 660 -7.53 -21.86 -10.77
CA ASN A 660 -8.87 -21.28 -10.75
C ASN A 660 -9.57 -21.43 -9.38
N VAL A 661 -8.82 -21.32 -8.28
CA VAL A 661 -9.24 -21.69 -6.91
C VAL A 661 -10.46 -20.94 -6.36
N CYS A 662 -10.89 -19.89 -7.06
CA CYS A 662 -12.05 -19.05 -6.73
C CYS A 662 -13.24 -19.27 -7.70
N GLU A 663 -13.10 -20.12 -8.71
CA GLU A 663 -14.14 -20.39 -9.72
C GLU A 663 -15.28 -21.23 -9.12
N GLY A 664 -16.52 -20.77 -9.30
CA GLY A 664 -17.73 -21.45 -8.83
C GLY A 664 -18.11 -21.23 -7.36
N LEU A 665 -17.33 -20.46 -6.59
CA LEU A 665 -17.56 -20.14 -5.17
C LEU A 665 -18.37 -18.85 -4.96
#